data_AF-A0A2A2WIC6-F1
#
_entry.id   AF-A0A2A2WIC6-F1
#
_cell.length_a   1.000
_cell.length_b   1.000
_cell.length_c   1.000
_cell.angle_alpha   90.00
_cell.angle_beta   90.00
_cell.angle_gamma   90.00
#
_symmetry.space_group_name_H-M   'P 1'
#
loop_
_entity.id
_entity.type
_entity.pdbx_description
1 polymer ?
#
loop_
_entity_poly.entity_id
_entity_poly.type
_entity_poly.pdbx_seq_one_letter_code
_entity_poly.pdbx_strand_id
1 'polypeptide(L)'
;MSDGVRFVKQWSFFGLAISLLLLVVGAANGLLLRSQQATAPSHAPESEITHANAHVDALQLSLTAADAFATRSLDETMASQEAVLTDLARAYGDESNPTFAHSFLSASDVTYSQYVQNQHYGKSDQAAKVFFRLGQARFLQGDGLSAIDSLNQSIASPSTSRDPKLRSRVQNMRGCVFASLGNWDSAIVDFQESFTSLVGQPNCRQLAAVALRNLCFATQAQGQDGKDYLQKAIEFLSPWSESTSLTIEHEMLVDFRAELYLLLQMKGDRDQAQRVLGQVRDDLDSLLVKSQNLAKREAHRYRYEDGLRRIEAYTATISPAGQEDAGQEDAGQEDAGQENAGPSVADRHPMLQWRPLVDLRSELVASDSLLRGTMVAEFEPQASFAIAWCSFDWTEQLVTNIAKHLCARANLIIIADNANSQTRAKRALTAAGVDLSRVDFRVLETEVPWFRDSGPIVSTTPGGQAIWFDSLLTRRNTDFRPICDSLPERIVDDGTTLISRTPLRVEGGMIISNGQGLTITSEAMLRKNQDYGFSSDAITRELQRICGAKRLVVVKSLQDEPTAHVDMFLTFVDPVTVVVGQYTDPDDPNTAVLDEVARQLSKMDHEGQRLRVHRVPMPKKQGDNHFRTYTNVVFANGVLLVPSYAGQESLESEVRDIYQKLLPNWEIVFIDCSRIIELDGALHCLTANLGS
;
A
#
# COMPACT_ATOMS: atom_id res chain seq x y z
N MET A 1 -29.49 -12.31 -34.26
CA MET A 1 -30.82 -11.96 -33.71
C MET A 1 -31.32 -13.21 -33.02
N SER A 2 -31.51 -13.33 -31.71
CA SER A 2 -31.91 -12.38 -30.68
C SER A 2 -31.58 -12.99 -29.31
N ASP A 3 -30.69 -12.38 -28.51
CA ASP A 3 -30.47 -12.79 -27.10
C ASP A 3 -30.04 -11.58 -26.23
N GLY A 4 -30.70 -10.43 -26.44
CA GLY A 4 -30.38 -9.16 -25.79
C GLY A 4 -31.46 -8.55 -24.89
N VAL A 5 -32.51 -9.28 -24.47
CA VAL A 5 -33.70 -8.67 -23.82
C VAL A 5 -34.06 -9.25 -22.43
N ARG A 6 -33.24 -10.12 -21.82
CA ARG A 6 -33.56 -10.69 -20.49
C ARG A 6 -32.87 -10.07 -19.28
N PHE A 7 -31.89 -9.18 -19.44
CA PHE A 7 -31.17 -8.60 -18.29
C PHE A 7 -31.70 -7.24 -17.78
N VAL A 8 -32.68 -6.62 -18.47
CA VAL A 8 -33.22 -5.29 -18.10
C VAL A 8 -34.50 -5.36 -17.25
N LYS A 9 -35.09 -6.54 -17.01
CA LYS A 9 -36.38 -6.67 -16.28
C LYS A 9 -36.30 -6.92 -14.77
N GLN A 10 -35.12 -7.13 -14.18
CA GLN A 10 -34.99 -7.36 -12.72
C GLN A 10 -34.69 -6.10 -11.90
N TRP A 11 -34.26 -5.01 -12.51
CA TRP A 11 -34.04 -3.73 -11.80
C TRP A 11 -35.25 -2.78 -11.83
N SER A 12 -36.24 -3.03 -12.70
CA SER A 12 -37.44 -2.19 -12.82
C SER A 12 -38.49 -2.46 -11.73
N PHE A 13 -38.44 -3.60 -11.04
CA PHE A 13 -39.37 -3.94 -9.97
C PHE A 13 -38.97 -3.33 -8.60
N PHE A 14 -37.68 -3.11 -8.37
CA PHE A 14 -37.16 -2.55 -7.11
C PHE A 14 -37.45 -1.04 -6.99
N GLY A 15 -37.36 -0.28 -8.09
CA GLY A 15 -37.71 1.14 -8.10
C GLY A 15 -39.23 1.42 -8.02
N LEU A 16 -40.05 0.52 -8.55
CA LEU A 16 -41.51 0.66 -8.52
C LEU A 16 -42.10 0.38 -7.13
N ALA A 17 -41.54 -0.58 -6.39
CA ALA A 17 -41.96 -0.91 -5.03
C ALA A 17 -41.65 0.22 -4.01
N ILE A 18 -40.49 0.88 -4.15
CA ILE A 18 -40.09 2.01 -3.29
C ILE A 18 -40.94 3.25 -3.59
N SER A 19 -41.29 3.49 -4.86
CA SER A 19 -42.15 4.62 -5.25
C SER A 19 -43.60 4.43 -4.79
N LEU A 20 -44.11 3.18 -4.77
CA LEU A 20 -45.45 2.87 -4.25
C LEU A 20 -45.51 2.99 -2.71
N LEU A 21 -44.44 2.63 -2.00
CA LEU A 21 -44.34 2.74 -0.55
C LEU A 21 -44.34 4.20 -0.07
N LEU A 22 -43.65 5.10 -0.78
CA LEU A 22 -43.62 6.54 -0.48
C LEU A 22 -44.97 7.23 -0.75
N LEU A 23 -45.72 6.78 -1.76
CA LEU A 23 -47.06 7.27 -2.07
C LEU A 23 -48.12 6.84 -1.03
N VAL A 24 -48.00 5.63 -0.49
CA VAL A 24 -48.91 5.10 0.55
C VAL A 24 -48.63 5.77 1.91
N VAL A 25 -47.36 6.01 2.26
CA VAL A 25 -46.98 6.73 3.49
C VAL A 25 -47.37 8.20 3.44
N GLY A 26 -47.28 8.85 2.26
CA GLY A 26 -47.76 10.22 2.05
C GLY A 26 -49.28 10.36 2.17
N ALA A 27 -50.05 9.37 1.69
CA ALA A 27 -51.52 9.36 1.79
C ALA A 27 -52.01 9.08 3.22
N ALA A 28 -51.32 8.21 3.98
CA ALA A 28 -51.67 7.90 5.36
C ALA A 28 -51.47 9.10 6.31
N ASN A 29 -50.40 9.88 6.12
CA ASN A 29 -50.15 11.10 6.90
C ASN A 29 -51.13 12.24 6.56
N GLY A 30 -51.63 12.31 5.32
CA GLY A 30 -52.66 13.27 4.91
C GLY A 30 -54.06 12.99 5.50
N LEU A 31 -54.36 11.73 5.81
CA LEU A 31 -55.63 11.30 6.40
C LEU A 31 -55.66 11.42 7.94
N LEU A 32 -54.52 11.19 8.61
CA LEU A 32 -54.38 11.34 10.07
C LEU A 32 -54.46 12.80 10.56
N LEU A 33 -54.15 13.78 9.70
CA LEU A 33 -54.26 15.21 10.02
C LEU A 33 -55.67 15.80 9.83
N ARG A 34 -56.63 15.04 9.28
CA ARG A 34 -58.01 15.52 9.03
C ARG A 34 -59.09 14.92 9.93
N SER A 35 -58.78 14.01 10.85
CA SER A 35 -59.78 13.38 11.73
C SER A 35 -59.82 13.89 13.18
N GLN A 36 -59.00 14.87 13.56
CA GLN A 36 -59.05 15.48 14.91
C GLN A 36 -60.10 16.60 15.10
N GLN A 37 -61.07 16.74 14.19
CA GLN A 37 -62.24 17.61 14.41
C GLN A 37 -63.53 16.92 13.98
N ALA A 38 -64.15 16.16 14.88
CA ALA A 38 -65.60 16.12 15.09
C ALA A 38 -65.97 15.12 16.20
N THR A 39 -66.98 15.50 16.97
CA THR A 39 -67.54 14.89 18.18
C THR A 39 -68.24 13.53 17.98
N ALA A 40 -68.24 12.71 19.04
CA ALA A 40 -68.77 11.32 19.19
C ALA A 40 -70.30 11.16 18.97
N PRO A 41 -70.96 9.98 19.22
CA PRO A 41 -70.50 8.58 19.39
C PRO A 41 -71.33 7.54 18.58
N SER A 42 -70.80 6.35 18.26
CA SER A 42 -71.62 5.12 18.21
C SER A 42 -70.76 3.86 18.13
N HIS A 43 -71.09 2.88 18.97
CA HIS A 43 -70.63 1.49 19.02
C HIS A 43 -69.99 0.93 17.73
N ALA A 44 -68.66 0.80 17.72
CA ALA A 44 -67.99 -0.13 16.82
C ALA A 44 -68.18 -1.56 17.38
N PRO A 45 -68.68 -2.52 16.60
CA PRO A 45 -68.94 -3.87 17.09
C PRO A 45 -67.62 -4.56 17.48
N GLU A 46 -67.63 -5.38 18.54
CA GLU A 46 -66.49 -6.15 19.07
C GLU A 46 -65.67 -6.88 17.98
N SER A 47 -66.30 -7.21 16.85
CA SER A 47 -65.65 -7.80 15.68
C SER A 47 -64.65 -6.88 14.98
N GLU A 48 -64.87 -5.57 14.94
CA GLU A 48 -63.96 -4.60 14.30
C GLU A 48 -62.74 -4.31 15.16
N ILE A 49 -62.89 -4.26 16.49
CA ILE A 49 -61.76 -4.14 17.43
C ILE A 49 -60.92 -5.44 17.41
N THR A 50 -61.57 -6.61 17.33
CA THR A 50 -60.86 -7.90 17.22
C THR A 50 -60.11 -8.01 15.88
N HIS A 51 -60.69 -7.54 14.78
CA HIS A 51 -60.02 -7.51 13.48
C HIS A 51 -58.87 -6.51 13.45
N ALA A 52 -59.03 -5.32 14.06
CA ALA A 52 -57.99 -4.31 14.16
C ALA A 52 -56.82 -4.80 15.01
N ASN A 53 -57.08 -5.44 16.15
CA ASN A 53 -56.04 -6.04 17.00
C ASN A 53 -55.34 -7.20 16.30
N ALA A 54 -56.06 -8.07 15.59
CA ALA A 54 -55.43 -9.13 14.78
C ALA A 54 -54.59 -8.56 13.62
N HIS A 55 -54.97 -7.42 13.05
CA HIS A 55 -54.20 -6.73 12.01
C HIS A 55 -52.97 -6.03 12.59
N VAL A 56 -53.08 -5.44 13.78
CA VAL A 56 -51.96 -4.87 14.53
C VAL A 56 -51.00 -5.97 14.96
N ASP A 57 -51.48 -7.09 15.52
CA ASP A 57 -50.66 -8.25 15.89
C ASP A 57 -49.99 -8.88 14.67
N ALA A 58 -50.67 -8.95 13.52
CA ALA A 58 -50.08 -9.43 12.27
C ALA A 58 -49.05 -8.44 11.68
N LEU A 59 -49.29 -7.13 11.77
CA LEU A 59 -48.33 -6.08 11.42
C LEU A 59 -47.12 -6.11 12.36
N GLN A 60 -47.34 -6.37 13.64
CA GLN A 60 -46.31 -6.45 14.66
C GLN A 60 -45.51 -7.74 14.52
N LEU A 61 -46.13 -8.89 14.19
CA LEU A 61 -45.43 -10.11 13.78
C LEU A 61 -44.65 -9.92 12.48
N SER A 62 -45.20 -9.20 11.50
CA SER A 62 -44.54 -8.88 10.22
C SER A 62 -43.33 -7.97 10.41
N LEU A 63 -43.45 -6.93 11.25
CA LEU A 63 -42.34 -6.09 11.69
C LEU A 63 -41.31 -6.92 12.44
N THR A 64 -41.72 -7.74 13.41
CA THR A 64 -40.78 -8.61 14.16
C THR A 64 -40.10 -9.66 13.28
N ALA A 65 -40.77 -10.15 12.23
CA ALA A 65 -40.20 -11.06 11.24
C ALA A 65 -39.26 -10.35 10.25
N ALA A 66 -39.59 -9.13 9.82
CA ALA A 66 -38.70 -8.26 9.05
C ALA A 66 -37.46 -7.88 9.87
N ASP A 67 -37.62 -7.69 11.19
CA ASP A 67 -36.53 -7.42 12.13
C ASP A 67 -35.69 -8.66 12.37
N ALA A 68 -36.31 -9.84 12.48
CA ALA A 68 -35.59 -11.11 12.61
C ALA A 68 -34.84 -11.45 11.31
N PHE A 69 -35.42 -11.14 10.15
CA PHE A 69 -34.75 -11.27 8.86
C PHE A 69 -33.63 -10.23 8.69
N ALA A 70 -33.83 -8.98 9.08
CA ALA A 70 -32.81 -7.94 9.08
C ALA A 70 -31.69 -8.25 10.09
N THR A 71 -32.01 -8.78 11.27
CA THR A 71 -31.03 -9.22 12.27
C THR A 71 -30.27 -10.44 11.77
N ARG A 72 -30.95 -11.45 11.22
CA ARG A 72 -30.30 -12.65 10.67
C ARG A 72 -29.46 -12.30 9.45
N SER A 73 -29.94 -11.41 8.57
CA SER A 73 -29.19 -10.86 7.46
C SER A 73 -28.00 -10.04 7.94
N LEU A 74 -28.12 -9.27 9.02
CA LEU A 74 -27.01 -8.53 9.63
C LEU A 74 -26.01 -9.46 10.30
N ASP A 75 -26.43 -10.51 11.00
CA ASP A 75 -25.55 -11.52 11.61
C ASP A 75 -24.82 -12.33 10.53
N GLU A 76 -25.51 -12.74 9.47
CA GLU A 76 -24.93 -13.39 8.28
C GLU A 76 -24.00 -12.43 7.53
N THR A 77 -24.37 -11.15 7.41
CA THR A 77 -23.53 -10.11 6.82
C THR A 77 -22.31 -9.84 7.69
N MET A 78 -22.44 -9.70 9.00
CA MET A 78 -21.32 -9.46 9.91
C MET A 78 -20.39 -10.67 10.03
N ALA A 79 -20.92 -11.90 9.98
CA ALA A 79 -20.12 -13.12 9.97
C ALA A 79 -19.39 -13.32 8.63
N SER A 80 -20.06 -13.08 7.50
CA SER A 80 -19.42 -13.11 6.18
C SER A 80 -18.43 -11.95 6.00
N GLN A 81 -18.72 -10.77 6.55
CA GLN A 81 -17.83 -9.62 6.52
C GLN A 81 -16.69 -9.75 7.53
N GLU A 82 -16.83 -10.46 8.66
CA GLU A 82 -15.71 -10.79 9.53
C GLU A 82 -14.71 -11.68 8.80
N ALA A 83 -15.19 -12.67 8.03
CA ALA A 83 -14.35 -13.48 7.16
C ALA A 83 -13.71 -12.65 6.05
N VAL A 84 -14.44 -11.72 5.42
CA VAL A 84 -13.91 -10.88 4.34
C VAL A 84 -12.96 -9.79 4.83
N LEU A 85 -13.26 -9.02 5.88
CA LEU A 85 -12.32 -8.04 6.48
C LEU A 85 -11.05 -8.74 6.95
N THR A 86 -11.19 -9.92 7.52
CA THR A 86 -10.08 -10.80 7.86
C THR A 86 -9.28 -11.24 6.63
N ASP A 87 -9.95 -11.70 5.57
CA ASP A 87 -9.31 -12.22 4.37
C ASP A 87 -8.66 -11.07 3.58
N LEU A 88 -9.23 -9.86 3.65
CA LEU A 88 -8.67 -8.61 3.12
C LEU A 88 -7.46 -8.14 3.93
N ALA A 89 -7.51 -8.20 5.26
CA ALA A 89 -6.37 -7.91 6.12
C ALA A 89 -5.21 -8.90 5.89
N ARG A 90 -5.52 -10.19 5.68
CA ARG A 90 -4.54 -11.22 5.29
C ARG A 90 -4.04 -11.06 3.84
N ALA A 91 -4.91 -10.67 2.91
CA ALA A 91 -4.58 -10.45 1.50
C ALA A 91 -3.72 -9.19 1.26
N TYR A 92 -3.58 -8.32 2.26
CA TYR A 92 -2.56 -7.26 2.22
C TYR A 92 -1.12 -7.80 2.33
N GLY A 93 -0.93 -9.12 2.50
CA GLY A 93 0.33 -9.82 2.26
C GLY A 93 0.37 -10.69 0.99
N ASP A 94 -0.75 -10.89 0.29
CA ASP A 94 -0.82 -11.71 -0.93
C ASP A 94 -1.85 -11.12 -1.92
N GLU A 95 -1.31 -10.56 -2.99
CA GLU A 95 -1.68 -9.35 -3.73
C GLU A 95 -3.00 -9.37 -4.52
N SER A 96 -3.97 -10.22 -4.21
CA SER A 96 -4.95 -10.59 -5.23
C SER A 96 -6.16 -9.66 -5.45
N ASN A 97 -6.50 -8.66 -4.59
CA ASN A 97 -7.59 -7.72 -4.94
C ASN A 97 -7.78 -6.45 -4.03
N PRO A 98 -6.96 -5.39 -4.16
CA PRO A 98 -7.17 -4.15 -3.41
C PRO A 98 -8.54 -3.47 -3.71
N THR A 99 -9.13 -3.74 -4.86
CA THR A 99 -10.43 -3.22 -5.33
C THR A 99 -11.57 -3.73 -4.55
N PHE A 100 -11.59 -5.05 -4.41
CA PHE A 100 -12.54 -5.72 -3.58
C PHE A 100 -12.37 -5.18 -2.16
N ALA A 101 -11.13 -5.01 -1.67
CA ALA A 101 -10.86 -4.46 -0.35
C ALA A 101 -11.49 -3.09 -0.11
N HIS A 102 -11.13 -2.08 -0.91
CA HIS A 102 -11.60 -0.72 -0.69
C HIS A 102 -13.09 -0.56 -1.03
N SER A 103 -13.58 -1.21 -2.09
CA SER A 103 -15.01 -1.17 -2.45
C SER A 103 -15.85 -1.83 -1.36
N PHE A 104 -15.37 -2.95 -0.81
CA PHE A 104 -15.99 -3.64 0.30
C PHE A 104 -15.94 -2.78 1.57
N LEU A 105 -14.80 -2.19 1.93
CA LEU A 105 -14.68 -1.29 3.09
C LEU A 105 -15.61 -0.08 2.99
N SER A 106 -15.71 0.52 1.80
CA SER A 106 -16.62 1.64 1.54
C SER A 106 -18.09 1.22 1.61
N ALA A 107 -18.44 0.07 1.04
CA ALA A 107 -19.79 -0.49 1.14
C ALA A 107 -20.13 -0.87 2.58
N SER A 108 -19.18 -1.40 3.34
CA SER A 108 -19.32 -1.69 4.76
C SER A 108 -19.53 -0.43 5.59
N ASP A 109 -18.75 0.64 5.40
CA ASP A 109 -18.96 1.92 6.09
C ASP A 109 -20.34 2.51 5.81
N VAL A 110 -20.80 2.51 4.54
CA VAL A 110 -22.15 2.96 4.17
C VAL A 110 -23.22 2.09 4.83
N THR A 111 -23.08 0.77 4.78
CA THR A 111 -24.04 -0.17 5.35
C THR A 111 -24.16 0.00 6.85
N TYR A 112 -23.03 0.08 7.57
CA TYR A 112 -23.01 0.28 9.01
C TYR A 112 -23.50 1.68 9.41
N SER A 113 -23.14 2.72 8.66
CA SER A 113 -23.62 4.08 8.90
C SER A 113 -25.15 4.18 8.72
N GLN A 114 -25.70 3.55 7.67
CA GLN A 114 -27.15 3.48 7.47
C GLN A 114 -27.84 2.69 8.59
N TYR A 115 -27.24 1.60 9.04
CA TYR A 115 -27.76 0.83 10.18
C TYR A 115 -27.83 1.70 11.45
N VAL A 116 -26.76 2.46 11.74
CA VAL A 116 -26.69 3.37 12.89
C VAL A 116 -27.70 4.51 12.79
N GLN A 117 -27.87 5.11 11.61
CA GLN A 117 -28.79 6.22 11.37
C GLN A 117 -30.26 5.82 11.51
N ASN A 118 -30.61 4.58 11.15
CA ASN A 118 -31.99 4.13 11.11
C ASN A 118 -32.63 3.85 12.48
N GLN A 119 -31.90 3.98 13.60
CA GLN A 119 -32.33 4.09 15.03
C GLN A 119 -33.59 3.32 15.53
N HIS A 120 -34.15 2.36 14.79
CA HIS A 120 -35.44 1.74 15.10
C HIS A 120 -35.36 0.36 15.75
N TYR A 121 -34.17 -0.11 16.14
CA TYR A 121 -34.03 -1.45 16.69
C TYR A 121 -33.38 -1.49 18.07
N GLY A 122 -34.23 -1.66 19.09
CA GLY A 122 -33.91 -1.84 20.50
C GLY A 122 -33.19 -3.13 20.87
N LYS A 123 -32.17 -3.55 20.10
CA LYS A 123 -31.23 -4.59 20.51
C LYS A 123 -29.84 -3.97 20.69
N SER A 124 -29.56 -3.52 21.91
CA SER A 124 -28.27 -2.94 22.32
C SER A 124 -27.04 -3.77 21.90
N ASP A 125 -27.22 -5.10 21.79
CA ASP A 125 -26.17 -6.09 21.54
C ASP A 125 -25.61 -6.08 20.12
N GLN A 126 -26.41 -5.72 19.12
CA GLN A 126 -25.92 -5.65 17.75
C GLN A 126 -25.31 -4.28 17.42
N ALA A 127 -25.87 -3.21 17.99
CA ALA A 127 -25.34 -1.85 17.82
C ALA A 127 -23.86 -1.76 18.25
N ALA A 128 -23.50 -2.38 19.37
CA ALA A 128 -22.11 -2.44 19.86
C ALA A 128 -21.14 -3.00 18.81
N LYS A 129 -21.51 -4.11 18.18
CA LYS A 129 -20.67 -4.78 17.19
C LYS A 129 -20.63 -4.00 15.87
N VAL A 130 -21.73 -3.37 15.47
CA VAL A 130 -21.76 -2.50 14.29
C VAL A 130 -20.83 -1.30 14.47
N PHE A 131 -20.88 -0.64 15.62
CA PHE A 131 -19.95 0.45 15.94
C PHE A 131 -18.49 0.01 15.97
N PHE A 132 -18.21 -1.19 16.48
CA PHE A 132 -16.88 -1.78 16.41
C PHE A 132 -16.41 -1.95 14.95
N ARG A 133 -17.23 -2.57 14.10
CA ARG A 133 -16.89 -2.78 12.68
C ARG A 133 -16.78 -1.48 11.89
N LEU A 134 -17.62 -0.50 12.17
CA LEU A 134 -17.54 0.84 11.60
C LEU A 134 -16.22 1.51 11.98
N GLY A 135 -15.81 1.40 13.25
CA GLY A 135 -14.51 1.86 13.71
C GLY A 135 -13.35 1.17 12.97
N GLN A 136 -13.44 -0.14 12.74
CA GLN A 136 -12.44 -0.87 11.97
C GLN A 136 -12.36 -0.42 10.51
N ALA A 137 -13.51 -0.29 9.84
CA ALA A 137 -13.56 0.16 8.45
C ALA A 137 -12.96 1.56 8.29
N ARG A 138 -13.33 2.50 9.16
CA ARG A 138 -12.83 3.89 9.14
C ARG A 138 -11.34 3.98 9.42
N PHE A 139 -10.84 3.21 10.39
CA PHE A 139 -9.40 3.14 10.65
C PHE A 139 -8.63 2.62 9.43
N LEU A 140 -9.11 1.55 8.79
CA LEU A 140 -8.50 1.00 7.57
C LEU A 140 -8.58 1.97 6.37
N GLN A 141 -9.54 2.89 6.37
CA GLN A 141 -9.65 3.99 5.39
C GLN A 141 -8.76 5.20 5.72
N GLY A 142 -8.07 5.20 6.87
CA GLY A 142 -7.21 6.29 7.34
C GLY A 142 -7.94 7.41 8.10
N ASP A 143 -9.20 7.20 8.50
CA ASP A 143 -9.98 8.16 9.30
C ASP A 143 -9.99 7.77 10.79
N GLY A 144 -8.89 8.11 11.48
CA GLY A 144 -8.69 7.78 12.89
C GLY A 144 -9.66 8.47 13.87
N LEU A 145 -10.06 9.72 13.60
CA LEU A 145 -10.97 10.44 14.50
C LEU A 145 -12.38 9.85 14.46
N SER A 146 -12.93 9.63 13.26
CA SER A 146 -14.25 8.98 13.11
C SER A 146 -14.22 7.53 13.57
N ALA A 147 -13.07 6.86 13.49
CA ALA A 147 -12.88 5.53 14.07
C ALA A 147 -13.01 5.57 15.60
N ILE A 148 -12.35 6.51 16.29
CA ILE A 148 -12.47 6.70 17.74
C ILE A 148 -13.91 6.95 18.16
N ASP A 149 -14.61 7.85 17.47
CA ASP A 149 -16.02 8.16 17.78
C ASP A 149 -16.91 6.91 17.69
N SER A 150 -16.66 6.06 16.69
CA SER A 150 -17.39 4.79 16.52
C SER A 150 -17.05 3.82 17.64
N LEU A 151 -15.76 3.66 17.97
CA LEU A 151 -15.30 2.74 19.02
C LEU A 151 -15.77 3.17 20.42
N ASN A 152 -15.85 4.48 20.69
CA ASN A 152 -16.42 5.01 21.93
C ASN A 152 -17.90 4.65 22.08
N GLN A 153 -18.68 4.74 20.99
CA GLN A 153 -20.08 4.30 21.00
C GLN A 153 -20.22 2.78 21.21
N SER A 154 -19.28 1.99 20.67
CA SER A 154 -19.22 0.55 20.93
C SER A 154 -18.93 0.26 22.42
N ILE A 155 -17.94 0.92 23.03
CA ILE A 155 -17.55 0.73 24.44
C ILE A 155 -18.67 1.14 25.39
N ALA A 156 -19.37 2.24 25.11
CA ALA A 156 -20.47 2.73 25.93
C ALA A 156 -21.71 1.80 25.92
N SER A 157 -21.77 0.83 25.00
CA SER A 157 -22.92 -0.09 24.93
C SER A 157 -22.95 -1.08 26.12
N PRO A 158 -24.13 -1.33 26.72
CA PRO A 158 -24.31 -2.34 27.77
C PRO A 158 -23.84 -3.75 27.37
N SER A 159 -23.78 -4.03 26.08
CA SER A 159 -23.49 -5.33 25.50
C SER A 159 -22.01 -5.63 25.46
N THR A 160 -21.20 -4.64 25.08
CA THR A 160 -19.75 -4.68 25.27
C THR A 160 -19.41 -4.91 26.73
N SER A 161 -20.24 -4.39 27.64
CA SER A 161 -20.01 -4.61 29.06
C SER A 161 -20.20 -6.06 29.54
N ARG A 162 -21.00 -6.85 28.83
CA ARG A 162 -21.33 -8.25 29.15
C ARG A 162 -20.50 -9.28 28.37
N ASP A 163 -19.82 -8.86 27.30
CA ASP A 163 -18.96 -9.70 26.46
C ASP A 163 -17.48 -9.30 26.61
N PRO A 164 -16.68 -10.03 27.41
CA PRO A 164 -15.27 -9.69 27.63
C PRO A 164 -14.41 -9.78 26.36
N LYS A 165 -14.76 -10.64 25.39
CA LYS A 165 -14.02 -10.77 24.13
C LYS A 165 -14.27 -9.56 23.23
N LEU A 166 -15.53 -9.12 23.12
CA LEU A 166 -15.87 -7.91 22.38
C LEU A 166 -15.22 -6.69 23.04
N ARG A 167 -15.31 -6.56 24.37
CA ARG A 167 -14.66 -5.47 25.11
C ARG A 167 -13.16 -5.40 24.80
N SER A 168 -12.45 -6.51 24.92
CA SER A 168 -11.04 -6.60 24.59
C SER A 168 -10.75 -6.14 23.16
N ARG A 169 -11.49 -6.65 22.17
CA ARG A 169 -11.29 -6.29 20.75
C ARG A 169 -11.49 -4.80 20.50
N VAL A 170 -12.52 -4.20 21.09
CA VAL A 170 -12.82 -2.78 20.92
C VAL A 170 -11.75 -1.91 21.59
N GLN A 171 -11.33 -2.26 22.81
CA GLN A 171 -10.26 -1.55 23.53
C GLN A 171 -8.93 -1.69 22.80
N ASN A 172 -8.53 -2.90 22.40
CA ASN A 172 -7.32 -3.10 21.60
C ASN A 172 -7.33 -2.27 20.31
N MET A 173 -8.47 -2.24 19.62
CA MET A 173 -8.60 -1.45 18.40
C MET A 173 -8.50 0.05 18.68
N ARG A 174 -9.20 0.55 19.69
CA ARG A 174 -9.14 1.97 20.06
C ARG A 174 -7.74 2.39 20.51
N GLY A 175 -7.06 1.53 21.28
CA GLY A 175 -5.65 1.73 21.63
C GLY A 175 -4.76 1.79 20.39
N CYS A 176 -5.00 0.95 19.38
CA CYS A 176 -4.29 1.03 18.10
C CYS A 176 -4.52 2.37 17.39
N VAL A 177 -5.76 2.89 17.37
CA VAL A 177 -6.06 4.19 16.79
C VAL A 177 -5.38 5.32 17.58
N PHE A 178 -5.42 5.29 18.90
CA PHE A 178 -4.74 6.29 19.74
C PHE A 178 -3.22 6.31 19.51
N ALA A 179 -2.59 5.14 19.48
CA ALA A 179 -1.17 5.03 19.20
C ALA A 179 -0.82 5.55 17.79
N SER A 180 -1.64 5.28 16.76
CA SER A 180 -1.42 5.86 15.41
C SER A 180 -1.52 7.39 15.36
N LEU A 181 -2.22 7.99 16.32
CA LEU A 181 -2.35 9.44 16.48
C LEU A 181 -1.29 10.02 17.45
N GLY A 182 -0.37 9.19 17.96
CA GLY A 182 0.67 9.59 18.91
C GLY A 182 0.21 9.74 20.36
N ASN A 183 -1.01 9.29 20.70
CA ASN A 183 -1.55 9.35 22.07
C ASN A 183 -1.25 8.04 22.83
N TRP A 184 0.00 7.90 23.28
CA TRP A 184 0.52 6.69 23.91
C TRP A 184 -0.11 6.38 25.26
N ASP A 185 -0.39 7.40 26.08
CA ASP A 185 -1.01 7.21 27.41
C ASP A 185 -2.37 6.53 27.28
N SER A 186 -3.21 7.03 26.36
CA SER A 186 -4.53 6.44 26.13
C SER A 186 -4.44 5.04 25.51
N ALA A 187 -3.45 4.83 24.64
CA ALA A 187 -3.22 3.52 24.04
C ALA A 187 -2.82 2.46 25.09
N ILE A 188 -1.91 2.79 26.00
CA ILE A 188 -1.47 1.91 27.09
C ILE A 188 -2.64 1.51 27.98
N VAL A 189 -3.47 2.48 28.40
CA VAL A 189 -4.67 2.21 29.19
C VAL A 189 -5.59 1.23 28.46
N ASP A 190 -5.86 1.46 27.17
CA ASP A 190 -6.72 0.60 26.37
C ASP A 190 -6.14 -0.83 26.21
N PHE A 191 -4.83 -0.99 26.02
CA PHE A 191 -4.21 -2.32 25.94
C PHE A 191 -4.23 -3.07 27.27
N GLN A 192 -4.01 -2.36 28.39
CA GLN A 192 -4.11 -2.92 29.73
C GLN A 192 -5.55 -3.38 30.03
N GLU A 193 -6.54 -2.55 29.75
CA GLU A 193 -7.94 -2.92 29.92
C GLU A 193 -8.34 -4.09 29.01
N SER A 194 -7.85 -4.09 27.76
CA SER A 194 -8.05 -5.21 26.83
C SER A 194 -7.55 -6.53 27.42
N PHE A 195 -6.30 -6.59 27.88
CA PHE A 195 -5.75 -7.78 28.52
C PHE A 195 -6.54 -8.17 29.78
N THR A 196 -6.88 -7.19 30.63
CA THR A 196 -7.56 -7.40 31.91
C THR A 196 -8.94 -8.04 31.71
N SER A 197 -9.67 -7.64 30.67
CA SER A 197 -10.98 -8.21 30.34
C SER A 197 -10.91 -9.70 29.96
N LEU A 198 -9.75 -10.21 29.55
CA LEU A 198 -9.55 -11.60 29.13
C LEU A 198 -9.01 -12.52 30.23
N VAL A 199 -8.55 -11.97 31.37
CA VAL A 199 -7.99 -12.77 32.46
C VAL A 199 -9.04 -13.76 32.98
N GLY A 200 -8.67 -15.05 33.04
CA GLY A 200 -9.56 -16.13 33.48
C GLY A 200 -10.59 -16.59 32.44
N GLN A 201 -10.60 -16.02 31.22
CA GLN A 201 -11.53 -16.41 30.17
C GLN A 201 -10.99 -17.57 29.32
N PRO A 202 -11.79 -18.63 29.05
CA PRO A 202 -11.36 -19.72 28.20
C PRO A 202 -11.24 -19.29 26.73
N ASN A 203 -10.27 -19.85 26.02
CA ASN A 203 -10.07 -19.65 24.58
C ASN A 203 -9.88 -18.17 24.17
N CYS A 204 -9.12 -17.41 24.96
CA CYS A 204 -8.78 -16.01 24.71
C CYS A 204 -7.27 -15.74 24.56
N ARG A 205 -6.46 -16.80 24.50
CA ARG A 205 -4.99 -16.69 24.60
C ARG A 205 -4.39 -15.81 23.53
N GLN A 206 -4.90 -15.90 22.31
CA GLN A 206 -4.39 -15.11 21.21
C GLN A 206 -4.69 -13.62 21.40
N LEU A 207 -5.93 -13.28 21.77
CA LEU A 207 -6.32 -11.88 22.05
C LEU A 207 -5.52 -11.31 23.24
N ALA A 208 -5.24 -12.14 24.25
CA ALA A 208 -4.41 -11.76 25.38
C ALA A 208 -2.94 -11.52 24.97
N ALA A 209 -2.39 -12.40 24.11
CA ALA A 209 -1.03 -12.27 23.59
C ALA A 209 -0.88 -11.00 22.72
N VAL A 210 -1.86 -10.70 21.87
CA VAL A 210 -1.92 -9.45 21.08
C VAL A 210 -1.94 -8.22 21.97
N ALA A 211 -2.81 -8.20 23.00
CA ALA A 211 -2.90 -7.07 23.92
C ALA A 211 -1.58 -6.85 24.68
N LEU A 212 -0.92 -7.92 25.12
CA LEU A 212 0.40 -7.85 25.77
C LEU A 212 1.50 -7.37 24.84
N ARG A 213 1.53 -7.84 23.59
CA ARG A 213 2.48 -7.38 22.57
C ARG A 213 2.30 -5.89 22.29
N ASN A 214 1.06 -5.43 22.09
CA ASN A 214 0.78 -4.00 21.91
C ASN A 214 1.17 -3.18 23.13
N LEU A 215 0.95 -3.69 24.34
CA LEU A 215 1.38 -3.04 25.57
C LEU A 215 2.92 -2.92 25.67
N CYS A 216 3.66 -3.95 25.26
CA CYS A 216 5.13 -3.91 25.15
C CYS A 216 5.57 -2.71 24.30
N PHE A 217 5.07 -2.59 23.07
CA PHE A 217 5.51 -1.55 22.15
C PHE A 217 5.03 -0.15 22.53
N ALA A 218 3.81 -0.02 23.06
CA ALA A 218 3.34 1.27 23.55
C ALA A 218 4.15 1.75 24.76
N THR A 219 4.53 0.84 25.66
CA THR A 219 5.43 1.12 26.80
C THR A 219 6.83 1.51 26.31
N GLN A 220 7.35 0.78 25.31
CA GLN A 220 8.64 1.06 24.68
C GLN A 220 8.67 2.44 24.01
N ALA A 221 7.59 2.85 23.35
CA ALA A 221 7.46 4.17 22.72
C ALA A 221 7.48 5.34 23.73
N GLN A 222 7.19 5.07 25.01
CA GLN A 222 7.35 6.04 26.10
C GLN A 222 8.74 5.99 26.77
N GLY A 223 9.68 5.23 26.21
CA GLY A 223 11.03 5.06 26.77
C GLY A 223 11.11 4.11 27.96
N GLN A 224 10.06 3.33 28.24
CA GLN A 224 10.03 2.35 29.33
C GLN A 224 10.32 0.93 28.83
N ASP A 225 10.69 0.01 29.73
CA ASP A 225 10.94 -1.39 29.39
C ASP A 225 9.61 -2.17 29.21
N GLY A 226 9.29 -2.54 27.97
CA GLY A 226 8.12 -3.37 27.65
C GLY A 226 8.36 -4.88 27.63
N LYS A 227 9.62 -5.37 27.77
CA LYS A 227 10.00 -6.75 27.40
C LYS A 227 9.21 -7.82 28.17
N ASP A 228 8.87 -7.55 29.42
CA ASP A 228 8.18 -8.50 30.29
C ASP A 228 6.76 -8.79 29.78
N TYR A 229 6.11 -7.81 29.13
CA TYR A 229 4.83 -8.01 28.48
C TYR A 229 4.97 -8.95 27.27
N LEU A 230 6.03 -8.80 26.47
CA LEU A 230 6.27 -9.64 25.31
C LEU A 230 6.67 -11.08 25.71
N GLN A 231 7.50 -11.24 26.74
CA GLN A 231 7.80 -12.55 27.33
C GLN A 231 6.53 -13.25 27.80
N LYS A 232 5.66 -12.51 28.51
CA LYS A 232 4.35 -13.02 28.94
C LYS A 232 3.47 -13.40 27.75
N ALA A 233 3.48 -12.65 26.66
CA ALA A 233 2.74 -13.00 25.44
C ALA A 233 3.21 -14.35 24.86
N ILE A 234 4.52 -14.59 24.80
CA ILE A 234 5.15 -15.83 24.35
C ILE A 234 4.78 -17.01 25.26
N GLU A 235 4.80 -16.83 26.58
CA GLU A 235 4.39 -17.85 27.54
C GLU A 235 2.93 -18.28 27.35
N PHE A 236 2.04 -17.33 27.04
CA PHE A 236 0.63 -17.61 26.77
C PHE A 236 0.42 -18.48 25.51
N LEU A 237 1.29 -18.36 24.51
CA LEU A 237 1.22 -19.08 23.23
C LEU A 237 1.93 -20.45 23.24
N SER A 238 3.04 -20.55 23.99
CA SER A 238 3.98 -21.69 23.93
C SER A 238 3.36 -23.10 24.07
N PRO A 239 2.39 -23.38 24.96
CA PRO A 239 1.83 -24.73 25.13
C PRO A 239 1.14 -25.34 23.90
N TRP A 240 0.85 -24.57 22.84
CA TRP A 240 0.16 -25.04 21.63
C TRP A 240 1.07 -25.21 20.41
N SER A 241 2.35 -24.84 20.54
CA SER A 241 3.40 -25.17 19.56
C SER A 241 3.63 -26.69 19.40
N GLU A 242 3.15 -27.48 20.36
CA GLU A 242 3.20 -28.95 20.35
C GLU A 242 2.10 -29.60 19.49
N SER A 243 1.18 -28.82 18.91
CA SER A 243 0.12 -29.33 18.02
C SER A 243 0.70 -29.97 16.75
N THR A 244 0.09 -31.06 16.29
CA THR A 244 0.51 -31.78 15.07
C THR A 244 0.11 -31.08 13.78
N SER A 245 -0.89 -30.19 13.83
CA SER A 245 -1.28 -29.33 12.72
C SER A 245 -0.72 -27.92 12.90
N LEU A 246 -0.28 -27.32 11.80
CA LEU A 246 0.09 -25.90 11.73
C LEU A 246 -1.09 -25.02 12.15
N THR A 247 -0.86 -24.06 13.06
CA THR A 247 -1.85 -23.09 13.54
C THR A 247 -1.27 -21.67 13.55
N ILE A 248 -2.14 -20.66 13.65
CA ILE A 248 -1.74 -19.25 13.70
C ILE A 248 -0.87 -18.91 14.90
N GLU A 249 -1.01 -19.65 16.00
CA GLU A 249 -0.18 -19.49 17.20
C GLU A 249 1.28 -19.84 16.94
N HIS A 250 1.58 -20.73 15.98
CA HIS A 250 2.96 -21.01 15.61
C HIS A 250 3.60 -19.81 14.89
N GLU A 251 2.83 -19.15 14.02
CA GLU A 251 3.29 -17.95 13.30
C GLU A 251 3.53 -16.80 14.28
N MET A 252 2.57 -16.53 15.17
CA MET A 252 2.72 -15.52 16.23
C MET A 252 3.92 -15.78 17.16
N LEU A 253 4.22 -17.04 17.46
CA LEU A 253 5.33 -17.41 18.35
C LEU A 253 6.68 -17.07 17.73
N VAL A 254 6.85 -17.33 16.43
CA VAL A 254 8.04 -16.96 15.66
C VAL A 254 8.22 -15.44 15.68
N ASP A 255 7.17 -14.69 15.37
CA ASP A 255 7.23 -13.23 15.29
C ASP A 255 7.53 -12.59 16.66
N PHE A 256 6.85 -13.03 17.72
CA PHE A 256 7.07 -12.46 19.05
C PHE A 256 8.45 -12.82 19.60
N ARG A 257 8.99 -14.00 19.28
CA ARG A 257 10.37 -14.38 19.64
C ARG A 257 11.39 -13.55 18.86
N ALA A 258 11.15 -13.28 17.59
CA ALA A 258 11.99 -12.39 16.78
C ALA A 258 12.01 -10.95 17.34
N GLU A 259 10.86 -10.41 17.74
CA GLU A 259 10.75 -9.13 18.42
C GLU A 259 11.49 -9.12 19.77
N LEU A 260 11.32 -10.17 20.57
CA LEU A 260 11.99 -10.31 21.87
C LEU A 260 13.51 -10.40 21.72
N TYR A 261 13.98 -11.15 20.72
CA TYR A 261 15.40 -11.26 20.41
C TYR A 261 16.04 -9.87 20.21
N LEU A 262 15.42 -9.01 19.39
CA LEU A 262 15.93 -7.67 19.11
C LEU A 262 15.93 -6.78 20.36
N LEU A 263 14.85 -6.83 21.15
CA LEU A 263 14.77 -6.10 22.41
C LEU A 263 15.88 -6.52 23.39
N LEU A 264 16.22 -7.81 23.45
CA LEU A 264 17.29 -8.32 24.30
C LEU A 264 18.67 -7.93 23.79
N GLN A 265 18.91 -7.98 22.47
CA GLN A 265 20.15 -7.53 21.85
C GLN A 265 20.42 -6.06 22.17
N MET A 266 19.42 -5.19 22.04
CA MET A 266 19.55 -3.77 22.35
C MET A 266 19.89 -3.49 23.82
N LYS A 267 19.52 -4.40 24.73
CA LYS A 267 19.83 -4.29 26.16
C LYS A 267 21.16 -4.92 26.54
N GLY A 268 21.87 -5.51 25.59
CA GLY A 268 23.11 -6.22 25.83
C GLY A 268 22.92 -7.60 26.48
N ASP A 269 21.69 -8.12 26.60
CA ASP A 269 21.43 -9.47 27.12
C ASP A 269 21.64 -10.52 26.03
N ARG A 270 22.90 -10.68 25.64
CA ARG A 270 23.32 -11.54 24.52
C ARG A 270 22.99 -13.01 24.77
N ASP A 271 23.13 -13.47 26.01
CA ASP A 271 22.88 -14.86 26.37
C ASP A 271 21.41 -15.21 26.22
N GLN A 272 20.51 -14.35 26.70
CA GLN A 272 19.08 -14.57 26.52
C GLN A 272 18.68 -14.41 25.04
N ALA A 273 19.23 -13.42 24.33
CA ALA A 273 18.97 -13.24 22.92
C ALA A 273 19.37 -14.48 22.11
N GLN A 274 20.57 -15.03 22.30
CA GLN A 274 21.00 -16.23 21.57
C GLN A 274 20.12 -17.46 21.84
N ARG A 275 19.62 -17.61 23.07
CA ARG A 275 18.64 -18.66 23.38
C ARG A 275 17.34 -18.47 22.59
N VAL A 276 16.83 -17.24 22.52
CA VAL A 276 15.61 -16.92 21.77
C VAL A 276 15.81 -17.14 20.27
N LEU A 277 16.99 -16.82 19.72
CA LEU A 277 17.30 -17.08 18.30
C LEU A 277 17.30 -18.58 17.97
N GLY A 278 17.83 -19.41 18.86
CA GLY A 278 17.74 -20.88 18.73
C GLY A 278 16.29 -21.35 18.67
N GLN A 279 15.43 -20.82 19.55
CA GLN A 279 14.00 -21.14 19.58
C GLN A 279 13.27 -20.71 18.31
N VAL A 280 13.62 -19.57 17.72
CA VAL A 280 13.07 -19.13 16.42
C VAL A 280 13.41 -20.14 15.33
N ARG A 281 14.67 -20.61 15.26
CA ARG A 281 15.10 -21.61 14.27
C ARG A 281 14.34 -22.93 14.42
N ASP A 282 14.19 -23.40 15.66
CA ASP A 282 13.46 -24.64 15.95
C ASP A 282 11.98 -24.54 15.54
N ASP A 283 11.33 -23.40 15.78
CA ASP A 283 9.95 -23.16 15.35
C ASP A 283 9.83 -23.15 13.82
N LEU A 284 10.76 -22.50 13.11
CA LEU A 284 10.77 -22.43 11.65
C LEU A 284 10.95 -23.80 10.99
N ASP A 285 11.86 -24.63 11.52
CA ASP A 285 12.04 -26.00 11.05
C ASP A 285 10.76 -26.83 11.25
N SER A 286 10.09 -26.64 12.39
CA SER A 286 8.81 -27.27 12.70
C SER A 286 7.71 -26.87 11.70
N LEU A 287 7.65 -25.59 11.30
CA LEU A 287 6.70 -25.08 10.29
C LEU A 287 6.91 -25.75 8.91
N LEU A 288 8.17 -25.86 8.46
CA LEU A 288 8.53 -26.43 7.17
C LEU A 288 8.15 -27.91 7.06
N VAL A 289 8.38 -28.68 8.14
CA VAL A 289 8.04 -30.11 8.19
C VAL A 289 6.52 -30.33 8.18
N LYS A 290 5.76 -29.50 8.90
CA LYS A 290 4.30 -29.68 9.08
C LYS A 290 3.47 -29.19 7.88
N SER A 291 3.96 -28.26 7.06
CA SER A 291 3.24 -27.77 5.87
C SER A 291 3.17 -28.86 4.79
N GLN A 292 2.03 -29.07 4.10
CA GLN A 292 1.88 -30.13 3.07
C GLN A 292 1.87 -29.62 1.61
N ASN A 293 1.80 -28.31 1.39
CA ASN A 293 1.69 -27.70 0.04
C ASN A 293 3.01 -27.06 -0.37
N LEU A 294 3.58 -27.45 -1.51
CA LEU A 294 4.90 -26.99 -1.99
C LEU A 294 4.96 -25.47 -2.22
N ALA A 295 3.94 -24.88 -2.87
CA ALA A 295 3.90 -23.43 -3.13
C ALA A 295 3.77 -22.62 -1.82
N LYS A 296 2.96 -23.10 -0.86
CA LYS A 296 2.90 -22.49 0.47
C LYS A 296 4.21 -22.68 1.23
N ARG A 297 4.86 -23.85 1.14
CA ARG A 297 6.19 -24.08 1.73
C ARG A 297 7.20 -23.08 1.20
N GLU A 298 7.22 -22.78 -0.10
CA GLU A 298 8.15 -21.80 -0.67
C GLU A 298 7.82 -20.36 -0.29
N ALA A 299 6.55 -19.97 -0.27
CA ALA A 299 6.11 -18.64 0.18
C ALA A 299 6.39 -18.42 1.69
N HIS A 300 6.13 -19.41 2.53
CA HIS A 300 6.44 -19.37 3.96
C HIS A 300 7.97 -19.39 4.17
N ARG A 301 8.71 -20.27 3.47
CA ARG A 301 10.19 -20.28 3.51
C ARG A 301 10.76 -18.90 3.18
N TYR A 302 10.24 -18.23 2.14
CA TYR A 302 10.69 -16.89 1.76
C TYR A 302 10.40 -15.82 2.83
N ARG A 303 9.14 -15.70 3.28
CA ARG A 303 8.76 -14.72 4.32
C ARG A 303 9.57 -14.90 5.61
N TYR A 304 9.90 -16.15 5.95
CA TYR A 304 10.57 -16.47 7.21
C TYR A 304 12.11 -16.48 7.13
N GLU A 305 12.71 -16.95 6.03
CA GLU A 305 14.17 -16.80 5.80
C GLU A 305 14.57 -15.34 5.62
N ASP A 306 13.68 -14.53 5.06
CA ASP A 306 13.84 -13.08 4.98
C ASP A 306 13.71 -12.43 6.38
N GLY A 307 12.74 -12.86 7.19
CA GLY A 307 12.64 -12.44 8.59
C GLY A 307 13.90 -12.74 9.41
N LEU A 308 14.48 -13.94 9.26
CA LEU A 308 15.73 -14.31 9.92
C LEU A 308 16.93 -13.50 9.42
N ARG A 309 17.05 -13.32 8.09
CA ARG A 309 18.08 -12.46 7.50
C ARG A 309 17.96 -11.01 7.94
N ARG A 310 16.74 -10.49 8.04
CA ARG A 310 16.45 -9.15 8.60
C ARG A 310 16.95 -9.08 10.03
N ILE A 311 16.58 -10.02 10.90
CA ILE A 311 17.04 -10.06 12.30
C ILE A 311 18.57 -10.11 12.39
N GLU A 312 19.23 -10.94 11.59
CA GLU A 312 20.69 -11.07 11.56
C GLU A 312 21.38 -9.79 11.03
N ALA A 313 20.87 -9.20 9.95
CA ALA A 313 21.35 -7.94 9.39
C ALA A 313 21.15 -6.77 10.37
N TYR A 314 19.99 -6.71 11.01
CA TYR A 314 19.66 -5.72 12.03
C TYR A 314 20.57 -5.83 13.26
N THR A 315 20.89 -7.06 13.69
CA THR A 315 21.85 -7.28 14.78
C THR A 315 23.23 -6.75 14.44
N ALA A 316 23.66 -6.86 13.19
CA ALA A 316 24.95 -6.31 12.74
C ALA A 316 25.01 -4.77 12.83
N THR A 317 23.86 -4.08 12.79
CA THR A 317 23.77 -2.61 12.95
C THR A 317 23.80 -2.15 14.41
N ILE A 318 23.48 -3.04 15.36
CA ILE A 318 23.56 -2.75 16.80
C ILE A 318 25.04 -2.87 17.21
N SER A 319 25.77 -1.75 17.15
CA SER A 319 27.16 -1.70 17.63
C SER A 319 27.25 -2.12 19.11
N PRO A 320 28.37 -2.76 19.53
CA PRO A 320 28.63 -3.07 20.94
C PRO A 320 29.01 -1.80 21.73
N ALA A 321 28.17 -0.77 21.69
CA ALA A 321 28.35 0.45 22.44
C ALA A 321 27.78 0.26 23.85
N GLY A 322 28.60 -0.32 24.72
CA GLY A 322 28.31 -0.45 26.16
C GLY A 322 29.46 -1.01 26.99
N GLN A 323 30.68 -1.10 26.44
CA GLN A 323 31.82 -1.72 27.14
C GLN A 323 33.05 -0.83 27.37
N GLU A 324 32.94 0.49 27.18
CA GLU A 324 33.99 1.42 27.60
C GLU A 324 33.37 2.56 28.41
N ASP A 325 32.97 2.29 29.66
CA ASP A 325 32.94 3.29 30.76
C ASP A 325 32.54 2.72 32.14
N ALA A 326 32.68 1.41 32.36
CA ALA A 326 32.68 0.86 33.72
C ALA A 326 34.07 1.06 34.35
N GLY A 327 34.45 2.32 34.59
CA GLY A 327 35.81 2.63 34.99
C GLY A 327 36.10 4.07 35.40
N GLN A 328 35.19 4.79 36.05
CA GLN A 328 35.53 5.89 36.96
C GLN A 328 34.31 6.33 37.77
N GLU A 329 34.29 5.97 39.06
CA GLU A 329 33.53 6.72 40.06
C GLU A 329 34.17 8.11 40.17
N ASP A 330 33.48 9.16 39.72
CA ASP A 330 33.74 10.51 40.23
C ASP A 330 32.42 11.17 40.63
N ALA A 331 32.43 11.72 41.84
CA ALA A 331 31.27 12.26 42.51
C ALA A 331 31.05 13.71 42.06
N GLY A 332 29.88 14.04 41.53
CA GLY A 332 29.59 15.44 41.16
C GLY A 332 28.17 15.72 40.66
N GLN A 333 27.34 16.20 41.58
CA GLN A 333 26.24 17.17 41.44
C GLN A 333 25.13 16.96 40.39
N GLU A 334 23.90 16.87 40.94
CA GLU A 334 22.62 17.10 40.27
C GLU A 334 22.59 18.45 39.54
N ASP A 335 22.22 18.45 38.25
CA ASP A 335 21.51 19.57 37.65
C ASP A 335 20.37 19.06 36.77
N ALA A 336 19.18 19.61 37.00
CA ALA A 336 17.94 19.23 36.37
C ALA A 336 17.75 20.07 35.10
N GLY A 337 18.00 19.48 33.93
CA GLY A 337 17.70 20.06 32.63
C GLY A 337 17.00 19.03 31.76
N GLN A 338 15.79 19.36 31.28
CA GLN A 338 15.08 18.59 30.26
C GLN A 338 15.95 18.45 29.01
N GLU A 339 16.57 17.29 28.82
CA GLU A 339 17.16 16.91 27.54
C GLU A 339 16.05 16.45 26.60
N ASN A 340 15.96 17.13 25.46
CA ASN A 340 15.33 16.60 24.25
C ASN A 340 16.08 15.32 23.86
N ALA A 341 15.62 14.18 24.37
CA ALA A 341 16.11 12.88 23.94
C ALA A 341 15.78 12.74 22.45
N GLY A 342 16.81 12.75 21.60
CA GLY A 342 16.66 12.37 20.20
C GLY A 342 16.02 10.98 20.07
N PRO A 343 15.47 10.61 18.90
CA PRO A 343 14.81 9.32 18.73
C PRO A 343 15.73 8.20 19.19
N SER A 344 15.21 7.40 20.12
CA SER A 344 15.89 6.26 20.72
C SER A 344 16.26 5.25 19.64
N VAL A 345 17.20 4.34 19.94
CA VAL A 345 17.55 3.27 19.00
C VAL A 345 16.33 2.41 18.64
N ALA A 346 15.32 2.33 19.52
CA ALA A 346 14.06 1.63 19.26
C ALA A 346 13.21 2.35 18.19
N ASP A 347 13.26 3.68 18.14
CA ASP A 347 12.53 4.50 17.15
C ASP A 347 13.11 4.37 15.73
N ARG A 348 14.40 4.00 15.63
CA ARG A 348 15.09 3.82 14.35
C ARG A 348 14.99 2.41 13.79
N HIS A 349 14.62 1.43 14.61
CA HIS A 349 14.67 0.02 14.23
C HIS A 349 13.33 -0.46 13.65
N PRO A 350 13.24 -0.83 12.36
CA PRO A 350 11.95 -1.08 11.68
C PRO A 350 11.05 -2.11 12.38
N MET A 351 11.62 -3.18 12.93
CA MET A 351 10.86 -4.21 13.67
C MET A 351 10.39 -3.79 15.07
N LEU A 352 10.97 -2.74 15.66
CA LEU A 352 10.64 -2.28 17.00
C LEU A 352 9.79 -1.01 17.01
N GLN A 353 9.56 -0.43 15.82
CA GLN A 353 8.58 0.61 15.65
C GLN A 353 7.19 0.12 16.01
N TRP A 354 6.40 1.03 16.58
CA TRP A 354 4.99 0.78 16.84
C TRP A 354 4.26 0.32 15.58
N ARG A 355 3.62 -0.85 15.68
CA ARG A 355 2.79 -1.44 14.63
C ARG A 355 1.47 -1.86 15.26
N PRO A 356 0.32 -1.28 14.86
CA PRO A 356 -0.95 -1.61 15.48
C PRO A 356 -1.35 -3.04 15.09
N LEU A 357 -1.36 -3.94 16.09
CA LEU A 357 -1.92 -5.27 15.90
C LEU A 357 -3.39 -5.27 16.33
N VAL A 358 -4.30 -5.13 15.36
CA VAL A 358 -5.73 -4.93 15.62
C VAL A 358 -6.43 -6.23 16.03
N ASP A 359 -6.13 -7.33 15.34
CA ASP A 359 -6.59 -8.67 15.67
C ASP A 359 -5.66 -9.78 15.14
N LEU A 360 -6.00 -11.02 15.48
CA LEU A 360 -5.32 -12.26 15.11
C LEU A 360 -4.94 -12.42 13.65
N ARG A 361 -5.65 -11.77 12.74
CA ARG A 361 -5.55 -12.01 11.28
C ARG A 361 -5.24 -10.73 10.51
N SER A 362 -5.09 -9.62 11.22
CA SER A 362 -4.69 -8.29 10.74
C SER A 362 -3.33 -7.87 11.29
N GLU A 363 -2.51 -8.83 11.76
CA GLU A 363 -1.08 -8.72 11.53
C GLU A 363 -0.93 -8.28 10.07
N LEU A 364 -0.28 -7.14 9.83
CA LEU A 364 -0.18 -6.39 8.55
C LEU A 364 -1.08 -5.14 8.41
N VAL A 365 -1.17 -4.28 9.42
CA VAL A 365 -1.06 -2.84 9.08
C VAL A 365 0.40 -2.63 8.68
N ALA A 366 0.65 -2.52 7.37
CA ALA A 366 1.99 -2.36 6.83
C ALA A 366 2.73 -1.21 7.54
N SER A 367 3.95 -1.50 7.96
CA SER A 367 4.84 -0.68 8.82
C SER A 367 5.23 0.68 8.26
N ASP A 368 4.79 1.04 7.05
CA ASP A 368 5.47 2.06 6.25
C ASP A 368 4.58 3.25 5.89
N SER A 369 3.35 3.31 6.40
CA SER A 369 2.34 4.32 6.04
C SER A 369 2.66 5.76 6.51
N LEU A 370 3.66 5.94 7.37
CA LEU A 370 4.08 7.25 7.89
C LEU A 370 5.30 7.84 7.16
N LEU A 371 6.08 7.03 6.43
CA LEU A 371 7.23 7.54 5.69
C LEU A 371 6.76 8.49 4.59
N ARG A 372 7.41 9.64 4.45
CA ARG A 372 7.14 10.60 3.39
C ARG A 372 8.45 11.00 2.76
N GLY A 373 8.48 11.09 1.44
CA GLY A 373 9.67 11.47 0.70
C GLY A 373 9.33 12.48 -0.38
N THR A 374 10.35 13.13 -0.92
CA THR A 374 10.25 13.89 -2.18
C THR A 374 10.87 13.05 -3.28
N MET A 375 10.09 12.73 -4.31
CA MET A 375 10.57 11.92 -5.44
C MET A 375 11.64 12.69 -6.20
N VAL A 376 12.80 12.06 -6.36
CA VAL A 376 13.96 12.65 -7.05
C VAL A 376 13.62 12.90 -8.53
N ALA A 377 14.12 14.01 -9.07
CA ALA A 377 13.93 14.28 -10.50
C ALA A 377 14.93 13.48 -11.32
N GLU A 378 14.55 13.10 -12.54
CA GLU A 378 15.43 12.28 -13.38
C GLU A 378 16.64 13.04 -13.92
N PHE A 379 16.59 14.36 -14.01
CA PHE A 379 17.72 15.17 -14.43
C PHE A 379 18.68 15.52 -13.27
N GLU A 380 18.33 15.18 -12.03
CA GLU A 380 19.20 15.37 -10.86
C GLU A 380 20.34 14.33 -10.85
N PRO A 381 21.46 14.58 -10.16
CA PRO A 381 22.56 13.64 -10.09
C PRO A 381 22.16 12.27 -9.52
N GLN A 382 22.59 11.18 -10.18
CA GLN A 382 22.36 9.81 -9.73
C GLN A 382 23.65 9.15 -9.22
N ALA A 383 23.56 8.46 -8.09
CA ALA A 383 24.61 7.61 -7.52
C ALA A 383 24.65 6.23 -8.17
N SER A 384 23.50 5.71 -8.62
CA SER A 384 23.42 4.41 -9.29
C SER A 384 22.25 4.28 -10.25
N PHE A 385 22.34 3.29 -11.15
CA PHE A 385 21.27 2.88 -12.05
C PHE A 385 21.03 1.38 -11.92
N ALA A 386 19.84 0.93 -12.30
CA ALA A 386 19.54 -0.49 -12.44
C ALA A 386 18.91 -0.81 -13.79
N ILE A 387 19.26 -1.99 -14.33
CA ILE A 387 18.71 -2.53 -15.58
C ILE A 387 18.58 -4.06 -15.48
N ALA A 388 17.51 -4.61 -16.05
CA ALA A 388 17.29 -6.05 -16.12
C ALA A 388 18.00 -6.68 -17.34
N TRP A 389 18.63 -7.83 -17.11
CA TRP A 389 19.23 -8.71 -18.12
C TRP A 389 18.49 -10.05 -18.12
N CYS A 390 17.38 -10.08 -18.85
CA CYS A 390 16.53 -11.26 -19.00
C CYS A 390 17.01 -12.15 -20.17
N SER A 391 16.49 -13.37 -20.24
CA SER A 391 16.81 -14.38 -21.25
C SER A 391 16.45 -14.05 -22.72
N PHE A 392 15.99 -12.84 -23.02
CA PHE A 392 15.74 -12.40 -24.39
C PHE A 392 17.06 -12.07 -25.11
N ASP A 393 17.62 -13.02 -25.86
CA ASP A 393 18.92 -12.90 -26.55
C ASP A 393 19.11 -11.62 -27.38
N TRP A 394 18.03 -11.04 -27.88
CA TRP A 394 18.08 -9.85 -28.74
C TRP A 394 18.07 -8.52 -27.99
N THR A 395 17.77 -8.49 -26.69
CA THR A 395 17.94 -7.28 -25.87
C THR A 395 19.37 -7.13 -25.39
N GLU A 396 20.21 -8.18 -25.46
CA GLU A 396 21.60 -8.13 -24.96
C GLU A 396 22.39 -6.96 -25.55
N GLN A 397 22.30 -6.72 -26.86
CA GLN A 397 23.00 -5.60 -27.51
C GLN A 397 22.45 -4.24 -27.07
N LEU A 398 21.13 -4.11 -26.95
CA LEU A 398 20.47 -2.89 -26.47
C LEU A 398 20.89 -2.58 -25.03
N VAL A 399 20.77 -3.56 -24.13
CA VAL A 399 21.16 -3.44 -22.72
C VAL A 399 22.66 -3.16 -22.59
N THR A 400 23.50 -3.78 -23.41
CA THR A 400 24.95 -3.50 -23.46
C THR A 400 25.23 -2.04 -23.84
N ASN A 401 24.53 -1.52 -24.86
CA ASN A 401 24.70 -0.13 -25.29
C ASN A 401 24.25 0.85 -24.20
N ILE A 402 23.11 0.60 -23.56
CA ILE A 402 22.63 1.41 -22.42
C ILE A 402 23.65 1.35 -21.28
N ALA A 403 24.03 0.15 -20.83
CA ALA A 403 24.95 -0.09 -19.72
C ALA A 403 26.30 0.61 -19.91
N LYS A 404 26.81 0.68 -21.14
CA LYS A 404 28.05 1.41 -21.46
C LYS A 404 27.97 2.88 -21.10
N HIS A 405 26.84 3.53 -21.38
CA HIS A 405 26.65 4.95 -21.06
C HIS A 405 26.37 5.16 -19.57
N LEU A 406 25.58 4.28 -18.93
CA LEU A 406 25.25 4.40 -17.50
C LEU A 406 26.47 4.15 -16.61
N CYS A 407 27.21 3.05 -16.84
CA CYS A 407 28.36 2.66 -16.04
C CYS A 407 29.55 3.63 -16.14
N ALA A 408 29.65 4.37 -17.25
CA ALA A 408 30.63 5.44 -17.40
C ALA A 408 30.37 6.64 -16.47
N ARG A 409 29.18 6.72 -15.86
CA ARG A 409 28.70 7.90 -15.11
C ARG A 409 28.35 7.61 -13.66
N ALA A 410 27.91 6.39 -13.33
CA ALA A 410 27.57 5.98 -11.97
C ALA A 410 27.72 4.46 -11.82
N ASN A 411 27.48 3.93 -10.61
CA ASN A 411 27.43 2.48 -10.41
C ASN A 411 26.21 1.89 -11.13
N LEU A 412 26.34 0.66 -11.62
CA LEU A 412 25.28 -0.02 -12.36
C LEU A 412 24.95 -1.36 -11.71
N ILE A 413 23.69 -1.56 -11.38
CA ILE A 413 23.15 -2.86 -10.96
C ILE A 413 22.56 -3.55 -12.18
N ILE A 414 23.00 -4.78 -12.44
CA ILE A 414 22.45 -5.64 -13.48
C ILE A 414 21.74 -6.81 -12.83
N ILE A 415 20.44 -6.93 -13.09
CA ILE A 415 19.59 -8.01 -12.61
C ILE A 415 19.51 -9.11 -13.66
N ALA A 416 20.26 -10.19 -13.46
CA ALA A 416 20.21 -11.36 -14.34
C ALA A 416 19.17 -12.37 -13.85
N ASP A 417 18.33 -12.88 -14.76
CA ASP A 417 17.28 -13.87 -14.42
C ASP A 417 17.84 -15.22 -13.92
N ASN A 418 19.06 -15.57 -14.30
CA ASN A 418 19.78 -16.75 -13.82
C ASN A 418 21.31 -16.61 -13.99
N ALA A 419 22.06 -17.59 -13.49
CA ALA A 419 23.53 -17.60 -13.57
C ALA A 419 24.07 -17.62 -15.02
N ASN A 420 23.34 -18.22 -15.97
CA ASN A 420 23.74 -18.21 -17.38
C ASN A 420 23.60 -16.81 -17.97
N SER A 421 22.49 -16.12 -17.72
CA SER A 421 22.32 -14.72 -18.11
C SER A 421 23.35 -13.80 -17.47
N GLN A 422 23.71 -14.03 -16.21
CA GLN A 422 24.80 -13.28 -15.57
C GLN A 422 26.14 -13.48 -16.31
N THR A 423 26.43 -14.72 -16.70
CA THR A 423 27.66 -15.06 -17.46
C THR A 423 27.67 -14.39 -18.83
N ARG A 424 26.52 -14.39 -19.53
CA ARG A 424 26.36 -13.70 -20.82
C ARG A 424 26.52 -12.19 -20.70
N ALA A 425 25.88 -11.59 -19.69
CA ALA A 425 26.02 -10.17 -19.38
C ALA A 425 27.48 -9.78 -19.17
N LYS A 426 28.19 -10.49 -18.29
CA LYS A 426 29.63 -10.27 -18.06
C LYS A 426 30.45 -10.34 -19.35
N ARG A 427 30.19 -11.35 -20.20
CA ARG A 427 30.89 -11.50 -21.48
C ARG A 427 30.61 -10.34 -22.42
N ALA A 428 29.34 -9.98 -22.60
CA ALA A 428 28.93 -8.91 -23.51
C ALA A 428 29.47 -7.54 -23.08
N LEU A 429 29.38 -7.23 -21.79
CA LEU A 429 29.87 -5.97 -21.22
C LEU A 429 31.40 -5.87 -21.27
N THR A 430 32.11 -6.98 -20.99
CA THR A 430 33.58 -7.04 -21.17
C THR A 430 33.96 -6.76 -22.62
N ALA A 431 33.28 -7.40 -23.58
CA ALA A 431 33.53 -7.19 -25.00
C ALA A 431 33.23 -5.75 -25.45
N ALA A 432 32.27 -5.09 -24.80
CA ALA A 432 31.94 -3.68 -25.04
C ALA A 432 32.86 -2.68 -24.32
N GLY A 433 33.82 -3.15 -23.50
CA GLY A 433 34.76 -2.32 -22.76
C GLY A 433 34.14 -1.64 -21.53
N VAL A 434 33.06 -2.18 -20.97
CA VAL A 434 32.46 -1.68 -19.73
C VAL A 434 33.33 -2.06 -18.54
N ASP A 435 33.60 -1.11 -17.64
CA ASP A 435 34.33 -1.35 -16.40
C ASP A 435 33.46 -2.16 -15.42
N LEU A 436 33.69 -3.47 -15.37
CA LEU A 436 32.93 -4.36 -14.50
C LEU A 436 33.15 -4.12 -13.00
N SER A 437 34.18 -3.36 -12.60
CA SER A 437 34.37 -3.02 -11.18
C SER A 437 33.29 -2.07 -10.63
N ARG A 438 32.57 -1.40 -11.53
CA ARG A 438 31.42 -0.52 -11.24
C ARG A 438 30.08 -1.20 -11.48
N VAL A 439 30.08 -2.48 -11.87
CA VAL A 439 28.88 -3.25 -12.16
C VAL A 439 28.65 -4.28 -11.06
N ASP A 440 27.51 -4.16 -10.40
CA ASP A 440 27.03 -5.16 -9.47
C ASP A 440 26.03 -6.10 -10.15
N PHE A 441 26.31 -7.40 -10.11
CA PHE A 441 25.49 -8.40 -10.77
C PHE A 441 24.67 -9.17 -9.74
N ARG A 442 23.35 -9.02 -9.79
CA ARG A 442 22.42 -9.79 -8.95
C ARG A 442 21.72 -10.87 -9.77
N VAL A 443 21.62 -12.08 -9.22
CA VAL A 443 20.86 -13.17 -9.85
C VAL A 443 19.49 -13.24 -9.19
N LEU A 444 18.49 -12.64 -9.81
CA LEU A 444 17.11 -12.60 -9.35
C LEU A 444 16.22 -12.99 -10.54
N GLU A 445 15.39 -14.02 -10.38
CA GLU A 445 14.46 -14.44 -11.43
C GLU A 445 13.54 -13.27 -11.83
N THR A 446 13.75 -12.73 -13.03
CA THR A 446 12.98 -11.62 -13.56
C THR A 446 12.40 -12.02 -14.91
N GLU A 447 11.07 -11.99 -15.01
CA GLU A 447 10.35 -12.48 -16.19
C GLU A 447 10.29 -11.46 -17.33
N VAL A 448 10.55 -10.17 -17.05
CA VAL A 448 10.44 -9.08 -18.02
C VAL A 448 11.54 -8.06 -17.87
N PRO A 449 11.90 -7.36 -18.96
CA PRO A 449 12.95 -6.37 -18.93
C PRO A 449 12.51 -5.01 -18.34
N TRP A 450 11.24 -4.86 -17.94
CA TRP A 450 10.62 -3.60 -17.51
C TRP A 450 10.98 -3.21 -16.06
N PHE A 451 12.25 -2.89 -15.85
CA PHE A 451 12.75 -2.54 -14.53
C PHE A 451 12.16 -1.22 -14.00
N ARG A 452 11.82 -0.26 -14.87
CA ARG A 452 11.15 0.99 -14.46
C ARG A 452 9.85 0.75 -13.71
N ASP A 453 9.09 -0.23 -14.17
CA ASP A 453 7.75 -0.51 -13.68
C ASP A 453 7.78 -1.29 -12.37
N SER A 454 8.76 -2.17 -12.21
CA SER A 454 8.94 -3.07 -11.06
C SER A 454 10.01 -2.60 -10.07
N GLY A 455 10.72 -1.53 -10.40
CA GLY A 455 11.74 -0.92 -9.56
C GLY A 455 11.13 0.07 -8.57
N PRO A 456 11.94 0.55 -7.60
CA PRO A 456 11.46 1.44 -6.57
C PRO A 456 11.07 2.82 -7.12
N ILE A 457 10.06 3.43 -6.51
CA ILE A 457 9.83 4.87 -6.62
C ILE A 457 10.81 5.54 -5.66
N VAL A 458 11.87 6.12 -6.22
CA VAL A 458 12.96 6.66 -5.43
C VAL A 458 12.64 8.08 -4.96
N SER A 459 12.75 8.27 -3.65
CA SER A 459 12.51 9.54 -2.97
C SER A 459 13.57 9.81 -1.90
N THR A 460 13.56 11.02 -1.35
CA THR A 460 14.44 11.40 -0.23
C THR A 460 13.62 11.93 0.94
N THR A 461 14.04 11.58 2.16
CA THR A 461 13.55 12.23 3.39
C THR A 461 13.97 13.70 3.41
N PRO A 462 13.34 14.55 4.25
CA PRO A 462 13.82 15.91 4.48
C PRO A 462 15.29 15.98 4.97
N GLY A 463 15.80 14.92 5.59
CA GLY A 463 17.20 14.80 6.03
C GLY A 463 18.17 14.31 4.94
N GLY A 464 17.69 14.07 3.72
CA GLY A 464 18.51 13.62 2.58
C GLY A 464 18.73 12.11 2.50
N GLN A 465 18.20 11.32 3.44
CA GLN A 465 18.25 9.85 3.37
C GLN A 465 17.34 9.32 2.25
N ALA A 466 17.83 8.36 1.46
CA ALA A 466 17.05 7.70 0.42
C ALA A 466 15.88 6.88 1.02
N ILE A 467 14.73 6.95 0.34
CA ILE A 467 13.55 6.14 0.58
C ILE A 467 13.13 5.50 -0.74
N TRP A 468 12.97 4.20 -0.74
CA TRP A 468 12.43 3.45 -1.87
C TRP A 468 10.99 3.07 -1.54
N PHE A 469 10.05 3.65 -2.26
CA PHE A 469 8.67 3.21 -2.19
C PHE A 469 8.45 2.02 -3.12
N ASP A 470 8.06 0.89 -2.54
CA ASP A 470 7.76 -0.36 -3.25
C ASP A 470 6.26 -0.48 -3.49
N SER A 471 5.88 -0.93 -4.69
CA SER A 471 4.50 -0.91 -5.17
C SER A 471 4.22 -2.10 -6.08
N LEU A 472 2.98 -2.55 -6.06
CA LEU A 472 2.53 -3.65 -6.92
C LEU A 472 2.26 -3.17 -8.34
N LEU A 473 2.50 -4.02 -9.32
CA LEU A 473 2.20 -3.76 -10.73
C LEU A 473 0.68 -3.65 -11.01
N THR A 474 0.28 -2.90 -12.04
CA THR A 474 -1.15 -2.66 -12.39
C THR A 474 -1.78 -3.69 -13.33
N ARG A 475 -1.04 -4.73 -13.73
CA ARG A 475 -1.45 -5.65 -14.80
C ARG A 475 -2.13 -6.90 -14.22
N ARG A 476 -3.46 -7.01 -14.42
CA ARG A 476 -4.32 -8.08 -13.87
C ARG A 476 -4.14 -9.48 -14.47
N ASN A 477 -3.38 -9.65 -15.55
CA ASN A 477 -3.12 -10.99 -16.12
C ASN A 477 -1.83 -11.63 -15.59
N THR A 478 -1.12 -10.93 -14.70
CA THR A 478 0.22 -11.29 -14.21
C THR A 478 0.30 -11.22 -12.68
N ASP A 479 -0.78 -11.53 -11.95
CA ASP A 479 -0.86 -11.57 -10.48
C ASP A 479 0.07 -12.63 -9.81
N PHE A 480 1.12 -13.08 -10.51
CA PHE A 480 2.09 -14.11 -10.12
C PHE A 480 3.53 -13.67 -10.40
N ARG A 481 3.89 -12.41 -10.09
CA ARG A 481 5.29 -11.95 -10.15
C ARG A 481 5.83 -11.51 -8.79
N PRO A 482 5.73 -12.35 -7.75
CA PRO A 482 6.20 -12.00 -6.40
C PRO A 482 7.68 -11.60 -6.37
N ILE A 483 8.44 -11.99 -7.39
CA ILE A 483 9.84 -11.59 -7.53
C ILE A 483 10.01 -10.19 -8.11
N CYS A 484 9.23 -9.80 -9.14
CA CYS A 484 9.22 -8.43 -9.64
C CYS A 484 8.72 -7.46 -8.57
N ASP A 485 7.63 -7.82 -7.87
CA ASP A 485 7.03 -7.02 -6.80
C ASP A 485 7.89 -6.99 -5.52
N SER A 486 8.99 -7.74 -5.45
CA SER A 486 9.98 -7.66 -4.37
C SER A 486 11.36 -7.20 -4.83
N LEU A 487 11.52 -6.80 -6.10
CA LEU A 487 12.82 -6.36 -6.63
C LEU A 487 13.45 -5.23 -5.79
N PRO A 488 12.71 -4.18 -5.38
CA PRO A 488 13.26 -3.13 -4.53
C PRO A 488 13.86 -3.68 -3.23
N GLU A 489 13.12 -4.55 -2.53
CA GLU A 489 13.54 -5.19 -1.29
C GLU A 489 14.75 -6.13 -1.47
N ARG A 490 14.91 -6.72 -2.67
CA ARG A 490 15.98 -7.70 -2.94
C ARG A 490 17.29 -7.07 -3.38
N ILE A 491 17.26 -5.89 -3.99
CA ILE A 491 18.46 -5.24 -4.54
C ILE A 491 19.06 -4.22 -3.57
N VAL A 492 18.27 -3.68 -2.64
CA VAL A 492 18.74 -2.78 -1.59
C VAL A 492 19.63 -3.52 -0.59
N ASP A 493 20.89 -3.10 -0.46
CA ASP A 493 21.85 -3.72 0.46
C ASP A 493 22.88 -2.73 1.03
N ASP A 494 22.62 -1.43 0.92
CA ASP A 494 23.50 -0.37 1.43
C ASP A 494 23.40 -0.18 2.96
N GLY A 495 22.37 -0.77 3.59
CA GLY A 495 22.08 -0.64 5.03
C GLY A 495 21.59 0.75 5.45
N THR A 496 21.38 1.68 4.50
CA THR A 496 21.01 3.07 4.76
C THR A 496 19.73 3.51 4.07
N THR A 497 19.34 2.87 2.96
CA THR A 497 18.11 3.19 2.23
C THR A 497 16.90 2.65 3.00
N LEU A 498 15.93 3.51 3.24
CA LEU A 498 14.64 3.13 3.82
C LEU A 498 13.77 2.49 2.74
N ILE A 499 13.00 1.47 3.10
CA ILE A 499 12.02 0.86 2.20
C ILE A 499 10.64 1.06 2.78
N SER A 500 9.68 1.43 1.93
CA SER A 500 8.30 1.66 2.32
C SER A 500 7.35 1.11 1.28
N ARG A 501 6.42 0.23 1.65
CA ARG A 501 5.37 -0.17 0.71
C ARG A 501 4.31 0.94 0.58
N THR A 502 3.77 1.10 -0.62
CA THR A 502 2.57 1.89 -0.87
C THR A 502 1.37 0.99 -1.17
N PRO A 503 0.16 1.31 -0.67
CA PRO A 503 -1.05 0.56 -0.98
C PRO A 503 -1.50 0.75 -2.44
N LEU A 504 -1.09 1.85 -3.09
CA LEU A 504 -1.39 2.05 -4.50
C LEU A 504 -0.59 1.10 -5.38
N ARG A 505 -1.13 0.82 -6.57
CA ARG A 505 -0.42 0.14 -7.65
C ARG A 505 0.18 1.18 -8.57
N VAL A 506 1.50 1.31 -8.53
CA VAL A 506 2.27 2.38 -9.15
C VAL A 506 3.48 1.78 -9.85
N GLU A 507 3.41 1.77 -11.18
CA GLU A 507 4.54 1.51 -12.07
C GLU A 507 5.27 2.85 -12.28
N GLY A 508 6.61 2.84 -12.25
CA GLY A 508 7.41 4.06 -12.35
C GLY A 508 7.08 4.94 -13.56
N GLY A 509 6.73 4.36 -14.71
CA GLY A 509 6.34 5.11 -15.91
C GLY A 509 5.00 5.88 -15.81
N MET A 510 4.19 5.62 -14.77
CA MET A 510 2.91 6.34 -14.55
C MET A 510 3.08 7.71 -13.88
N ILE A 511 4.26 8.02 -13.35
CA ILE A 511 4.53 9.26 -12.62
C ILE A 511 5.86 9.87 -13.05
N ILE A 512 5.90 11.19 -13.19
CA ILE A 512 7.15 11.94 -13.39
C ILE A 512 7.17 13.13 -12.44
N SER A 513 8.27 13.28 -11.70
CA SER A 513 8.51 14.36 -10.74
C SER A 513 9.52 15.37 -11.30
N ASN A 514 9.36 16.64 -10.92
CA ASN A 514 10.36 17.68 -11.16
C ASN A 514 11.37 17.82 -10.00
N GLY A 515 11.30 16.96 -8.98
CA GLY A 515 12.15 17.00 -7.78
C GLY A 515 11.77 18.07 -6.76
N GLN A 516 10.86 18.99 -7.09
CA GLN A 516 10.54 20.17 -6.28
C GLN A 516 9.05 20.24 -5.89
N GLY A 517 8.41 19.07 -5.76
CA GLY A 517 7.03 18.96 -5.28
C GLY A 517 5.96 19.20 -6.36
N LEU A 518 6.33 19.17 -7.64
CA LEU A 518 5.38 19.03 -8.75
C LEU A 518 5.52 17.63 -9.36
N THR A 519 4.43 16.88 -9.36
CA THR A 519 4.35 15.55 -9.96
C THR A 519 3.26 15.52 -11.01
N ILE A 520 3.58 14.98 -12.19
CA ILE A 520 2.64 14.78 -13.28
C ILE A 520 2.33 13.29 -13.39
N THR A 521 1.05 12.96 -13.52
CA THR A 521 0.56 11.61 -13.79
C THR A 521 -0.56 11.65 -14.83
N SER A 522 -0.98 10.51 -15.36
CA SER A 522 -2.06 10.42 -16.34
C SER A 522 -3.39 9.98 -15.72
N GLU A 523 -4.50 10.20 -16.43
CA GLU A 523 -5.83 9.69 -16.03
C GLU A 523 -5.84 8.17 -15.82
N ALA A 524 -4.94 7.43 -16.47
CA ALA A 524 -4.78 6.00 -16.26
C ALA A 524 -4.35 5.65 -14.84
N MET A 525 -3.52 6.46 -14.18
CA MET A 525 -3.12 6.23 -12.79
C MET A 525 -4.34 6.22 -11.86
N LEU A 526 -5.25 7.19 -12.07
CA LEU A 526 -6.52 7.23 -11.33
C LEU A 526 -7.42 6.06 -11.70
N ARG A 527 -7.68 5.85 -13.00
CA ARG A 527 -8.59 4.80 -13.48
C ARG A 527 -8.15 3.41 -13.02
N LYS A 528 -6.87 3.08 -13.19
CA LYS A 528 -6.31 1.79 -12.75
C LYS A 528 -6.43 1.61 -11.24
N ASN A 529 -6.14 2.63 -10.43
CA ASN A 529 -6.28 2.52 -8.98
C ASN A 529 -7.73 2.65 -8.47
N GLN A 530 -8.66 3.18 -9.27
CA GLN A 530 -10.10 3.06 -9.01
C GLN A 530 -10.61 1.66 -9.34
N ASP A 531 -10.05 1.03 -10.37
CA ASP A 531 -10.21 -0.40 -10.60
C ASP A 531 -9.58 -1.23 -9.49
N TYR A 532 -8.65 -0.64 -8.73
CA TYR A 532 -8.09 -0.81 -7.36
C TYR A 532 -8.99 -0.52 -6.15
N GLY A 533 -10.17 0.02 -6.39
CA GLY A 533 -11.14 0.44 -5.38
C GLY A 533 -10.80 1.77 -4.73
N PHE A 534 -9.58 2.29 -4.86
CA PHE A 534 -9.17 3.55 -4.25
C PHE A 534 -9.97 4.74 -4.77
N SER A 535 -10.42 5.60 -3.85
CA SER A 535 -11.00 6.90 -4.21
C SER A 535 -9.94 7.84 -4.81
N SER A 536 -10.35 8.78 -5.66
CA SER A 536 -9.45 9.80 -6.22
C SER A 536 -8.71 10.58 -5.13
N ASP A 537 -9.35 10.86 -4.00
CA ASP A 537 -8.73 11.55 -2.87
C ASP A 537 -7.69 10.68 -2.17
N ALA A 538 -7.96 9.38 -2.00
CA ALA A 538 -6.98 8.44 -1.45
C ALA A 538 -5.76 8.31 -2.36
N ILE A 539 -5.97 8.19 -3.67
CA ILE A 539 -4.89 8.12 -4.66
C ILE A 539 -4.06 9.40 -4.61
N THR A 540 -4.72 10.56 -4.59
CA THR A 540 -4.04 11.86 -4.52
C THR A 540 -3.21 11.98 -3.24
N ARG A 541 -3.79 11.70 -2.07
CA ARG A 541 -3.06 11.79 -0.78
C ARG A 541 -1.84 10.89 -0.75
N GLU A 542 -1.96 9.69 -1.29
CA GLU A 542 -0.87 8.73 -1.28
C GLU A 542 0.24 9.09 -2.27
N LEU A 543 -0.11 9.58 -3.47
CA LEU A 543 0.88 10.14 -4.40
C LEU A 543 1.59 11.37 -3.81
N GLN A 544 0.87 12.23 -3.06
CA GLN A 544 1.49 13.34 -2.33
C GLN A 544 2.43 12.86 -1.23
N ARG A 545 2.11 11.74 -0.55
CA ARG A 545 2.94 11.14 0.50
C ARG A 545 4.24 10.60 -0.06
N ILE A 546 4.18 9.79 -1.12
CA ILE A 546 5.34 9.09 -1.66
C ILE A 546 6.19 9.98 -2.56
N CYS A 547 5.57 10.90 -3.33
CA CYS A 547 6.31 11.79 -4.23
C CYS A 547 6.69 13.14 -3.60
N GLY A 548 6.13 13.47 -2.44
CA GLY A 548 6.29 14.81 -1.83
C GLY A 548 5.60 15.89 -2.65
N ALA A 549 4.61 15.50 -3.46
CA ALA A 549 3.93 16.41 -4.38
C ALA A 549 3.11 17.44 -3.59
N LYS A 550 3.56 18.70 -3.57
CA LYS A 550 2.72 19.83 -3.18
C LYS A 550 1.59 20.03 -4.21
N ARG A 551 1.89 19.73 -5.47
CA ARG A 551 0.95 19.80 -6.59
C ARG A 551 1.03 18.52 -7.42
N LEU A 552 -0.07 17.78 -7.44
CA LEU A 552 -0.29 16.67 -8.35
C LEU A 552 -1.07 17.16 -9.58
N VAL A 553 -0.57 16.85 -10.77
CA VAL A 553 -1.21 17.21 -12.04
C VAL A 553 -1.62 15.95 -12.76
N VAL A 554 -2.91 15.84 -13.07
CA VAL A 554 -3.44 14.74 -13.86
C VAL A 554 -3.66 15.23 -15.28
N VAL A 555 -3.05 14.55 -16.25
CA VAL A 555 -3.18 14.83 -17.69
C VAL A 555 -3.89 13.67 -18.39
N LYS A 556 -4.43 13.91 -19.59
CA LYS A 556 -5.02 12.84 -20.40
C LYS A 556 -3.97 11.81 -20.82
N SER A 557 -4.34 10.53 -20.78
CA SER A 557 -3.53 9.44 -21.35
C SER A 557 -3.65 9.40 -22.88
N LEU A 558 -2.63 8.85 -23.54
CA LEU A 558 -2.76 8.48 -24.95
C LEU A 558 -3.87 7.43 -25.14
N GLN A 559 -4.57 7.54 -26.26
CA GLN A 559 -5.58 6.59 -26.73
C GLN A 559 -4.90 5.37 -27.35
N ASP A 560 -5.36 4.19 -26.94
CA ASP A 560 -4.92 2.87 -27.39
C ASP A 560 -3.44 2.53 -27.13
N GLU A 561 -2.71 3.37 -26.39
CA GLU A 561 -1.34 3.05 -25.96
C GLU A 561 -1.39 2.02 -24.82
N PRO A 562 -0.74 0.85 -24.95
CA PRO A 562 -0.99 -0.29 -24.06
C PRO A 562 -0.69 -0.05 -22.58
N THR A 563 0.32 0.78 -22.26
CA THR A 563 0.71 1.05 -20.86
C THR A 563 -0.13 2.16 -20.24
N ALA A 564 -0.56 3.12 -21.06
CA ALA A 564 -1.15 4.42 -20.73
C ALA A 564 -0.25 5.30 -19.83
N HIS A 565 1.06 5.07 -19.88
CA HIS A 565 2.06 5.74 -19.06
C HIS A 565 2.34 7.16 -19.52
N VAL A 566 2.81 8.00 -18.59
CA VAL A 566 3.09 9.42 -18.87
C VAL A 566 4.47 9.61 -19.49
N ASP A 567 5.43 8.74 -19.20
CA ASP A 567 6.78 8.74 -19.77
C ASP A 567 6.81 8.47 -21.29
N MET A 568 5.76 7.83 -21.81
CA MET A 568 5.59 7.59 -23.24
C MET A 568 5.34 8.86 -24.05
N PHE A 569 4.95 9.98 -23.41
CA PHE A 569 4.67 11.23 -24.11
C PHE A 569 5.15 12.52 -23.43
N LEU A 570 5.76 12.42 -22.26
CA LEU A 570 6.19 13.58 -21.49
C LEU A 570 7.46 13.28 -20.69
N THR A 571 8.33 14.28 -20.54
CA THR A 571 9.43 14.24 -19.55
C THR A 571 9.79 15.65 -19.08
N PHE A 572 10.41 15.79 -17.90
CA PHE A 572 11.03 17.04 -17.46
C PHE A 572 12.50 17.08 -17.85
N VAL A 573 12.99 18.25 -18.27
CA VAL A 573 14.43 18.49 -18.53
C VAL A 573 15.07 19.40 -17.49
N ASP A 574 14.25 20.14 -16.74
CA ASP A 574 14.62 20.93 -15.56
C ASP A 574 13.35 21.14 -14.69
N PRO A 575 13.44 21.76 -13.49
CA PRO A 575 12.29 21.89 -12.59
C PRO A 575 11.07 22.63 -13.15
N VAL A 576 11.23 23.43 -14.21
CA VAL A 576 10.16 24.27 -14.79
C VAL A 576 9.97 24.06 -16.30
N THR A 577 10.64 23.07 -16.89
CA THR A 577 10.61 22.82 -18.35
C THR A 577 10.21 21.39 -18.64
N VAL A 578 9.12 21.27 -19.40
CA VAL A 578 8.51 19.99 -19.78
C VAL A 578 8.63 19.81 -21.29
N VAL A 579 9.03 18.63 -21.72
CA VAL A 579 8.97 18.19 -23.11
C VAL A 579 7.72 17.34 -23.28
N VAL A 580 6.90 17.65 -24.28
CA VAL A 580 5.69 16.90 -24.65
C VAL A 580 5.81 16.44 -26.10
N GLY A 581 5.52 15.18 -26.36
CA GLY A 581 5.50 14.63 -27.72
C GLY A 581 4.51 15.36 -28.63
N GLN A 582 4.74 15.31 -29.93
CA GLN A 582 3.86 15.87 -30.95
C GLN A 582 3.75 14.93 -32.15
N TYR A 583 2.55 14.44 -32.41
CA TYR A 583 2.23 13.85 -33.70
C TYR A 583 1.90 14.96 -34.71
N THR A 584 2.32 14.76 -35.95
CA THR A 584 2.05 15.69 -37.07
C THR A 584 0.82 15.29 -37.88
N ASP A 585 0.24 14.14 -37.58
CA ASP A 585 -0.93 13.62 -38.28
C ASP A 585 -2.23 14.17 -37.65
N PRO A 586 -3.00 15.02 -38.34
CA PRO A 586 -4.23 15.56 -37.78
C PRO A 586 -5.32 14.49 -37.56
N ASP A 587 -5.23 13.35 -38.24
CA ASP A 587 -6.21 12.26 -38.12
C ASP A 587 -5.86 11.29 -36.97
N ASP A 588 -4.66 11.40 -36.38
CA ASP A 588 -4.32 10.65 -35.17
C ASP A 588 -5.03 11.27 -33.95
N PRO A 589 -5.89 10.53 -33.23
CA PRO A 589 -6.59 11.06 -32.07
C PRO A 589 -5.65 11.53 -30.96
N ASN A 590 -4.41 11.03 -30.91
CA ASN A 590 -3.41 11.44 -29.95
C ASN A 590 -2.81 12.82 -30.24
N THR A 591 -2.92 13.35 -31.45
CA THR A 591 -2.51 14.73 -31.76
C THR A 591 -3.27 15.72 -30.89
N ALA A 592 -4.60 15.59 -30.83
CA ALA A 592 -5.45 16.44 -30.00
C ALA A 592 -5.20 16.24 -28.49
N VAL A 593 -4.92 15.00 -28.06
CA VAL A 593 -4.56 14.70 -26.66
C VAL A 593 -3.27 15.44 -26.28
N LEU A 594 -2.21 15.30 -27.08
CA LEU A 594 -0.92 15.91 -26.80
C LEU A 594 -1.01 17.44 -26.80
N ASP A 595 -1.74 18.03 -27.73
CA ASP A 595 -1.96 19.49 -27.79
C ASP A 595 -2.69 19.99 -26.54
N GLU A 596 -3.69 19.25 -26.07
CA GLU A 596 -4.39 19.57 -24.83
C GLU A 596 -3.44 19.51 -23.62
N VAL A 597 -2.62 18.46 -23.51
CA VAL A 597 -1.63 18.32 -22.45
C VAL A 597 -0.66 19.50 -22.43
N ALA A 598 -0.07 19.86 -23.57
CA ALA A 598 0.84 21.02 -23.62
C ALA A 598 0.14 22.34 -23.28
N ARG A 599 -1.11 22.52 -23.73
CA ARG A 599 -1.91 23.71 -23.39
C ARG A 599 -2.29 23.75 -21.91
N GLN A 600 -2.54 22.61 -21.28
CA GLN A 600 -2.80 22.52 -19.85
C GLN A 600 -1.55 22.93 -19.07
N LEU A 601 -0.40 22.33 -19.39
CA LEU A 601 0.86 22.55 -18.67
C LEU A 601 1.41 23.96 -18.85
N SER A 602 1.34 24.55 -20.05
CA SER A 602 1.79 25.93 -20.32
C SER A 602 1.03 27.00 -19.53
N LYS A 603 -0.18 26.68 -19.04
CA LYS A 603 -0.98 27.57 -18.19
C LYS A 603 -0.66 27.42 -16.70
N MET A 604 0.31 26.59 -16.34
CA MET A 604 0.66 26.34 -14.94
C MET A 604 1.84 27.19 -14.48
N ASP A 605 1.81 27.51 -13.19
CA ASP A 605 2.91 28.11 -12.45
C ASP A 605 3.43 27.11 -11.40
N HIS A 606 4.74 27.11 -11.21
CA HIS A 606 5.45 26.38 -10.16
C HIS A 606 6.48 27.30 -9.51
N GLU A 607 6.38 27.50 -8.19
CA GLU A 607 7.27 28.37 -7.41
C GLU A 607 7.49 29.77 -8.04
N GLY A 608 6.40 30.37 -8.53
CA GLY A 608 6.40 31.71 -9.13
C GLY A 608 6.86 31.78 -10.60
N GLN A 609 7.18 30.66 -11.24
CA GLN A 609 7.57 30.59 -12.65
C GLN A 609 6.56 29.81 -13.49
N ARG A 610 6.28 30.30 -14.69
CA ARG A 610 5.46 29.59 -15.68
C ARG A 610 6.21 28.35 -16.18
N LEU A 611 5.50 27.22 -16.29
CA LEU A 611 6.09 26.04 -16.94
C LEU A 611 6.35 26.32 -18.43
N ARG A 612 7.58 26.06 -18.86
CA ARG A 612 7.99 26.13 -20.26
C ARG A 612 7.71 24.78 -20.92
N VAL A 613 6.85 24.76 -21.93
CA VAL A 613 6.51 23.53 -22.64
C VAL A 613 7.16 23.52 -24.01
N HIS A 614 8.00 22.52 -24.26
CA HIS A 614 8.64 22.27 -25.55
C HIS A 614 8.01 21.05 -26.22
N ARG A 615 7.89 21.10 -27.55
CA ARG A 615 7.31 20.03 -28.35
C ARG A 615 8.42 19.27 -29.06
N VAL A 616 8.34 17.94 -29.06
CA VAL A 616 9.27 17.06 -29.81
C VAL A 616 8.45 16.23 -30.80
N PRO A 617 8.81 16.19 -32.10
CA PRO A 617 8.06 15.44 -33.08
C PRO A 617 8.18 13.93 -32.80
N MET A 618 7.09 13.18 -32.93
CA MET A 618 7.05 11.73 -32.69
C MET A 618 6.86 10.98 -34.02
N PRO A 619 7.42 9.77 -34.19
CA PRO A 619 7.22 8.98 -35.40
C PRO A 619 5.74 8.62 -35.58
N LYS A 620 5.24 8.69 -36.82
CA LYS A 620 3.89 8.20 -37.12
C LYS A 620 3.80 6.68 -36.97
N LYS A 621 2.59 6.17 -36.68
CA LYS A 621 2.31 4.73 -36.76
C LYS A 621 2.57 4.25 -38.19
N GLN A 622 3.37 3.20 -38.36
CA GLN A 622 3.79 2.72 -39.69
C GLN A 622 2.87 1.59 -40.19
N GLY A 623 1.55 1.74 -39.99
CA GLY A 623 0.58 0.66 -40.22
C GLY A 623 0.68 -0.48 -39.20
N ASP A 624 1.46 -0.29 -38.13
CA ASP A 624 1.55 -1.13 -36.94
C ASP A 624 0.92 -0.44 -35.72
N ASN A 625 0.83 -1.17 -34.61
CA ASN A 625 0.25 -0.67 -33.36
C ASN A 625 1.32 -0.23 -32.34
N HIS A 626 2.56 0.05 -32.78
CA HIS A 626 3.66 0.39 -31.87
C HIS A 626 3.80 1.91 -31.67
N PHE A 627 3.74 2.34 -30.41
CA PHE A 627 3.77 3.74 -30.00
C PHE A 627 5.20 4.25 -29.84
N ARG A 628 5.88 4.46 -30.97
CA ARG A 628 7.23 5.02 -31.00
C ARG A 628 7.26 6.42 -30.37
N THR A 629 8.29 6.67 -29.56
CA THR A 629 8.39 7.86 -28.70
C THR A 629 9.84 8.34 -28.55
N TYR A 630 10.04 9.66 -28.51
CA TYR A 630 11.31 10.29 -28.17
C TYR A 630 11.29 10.98 -26.78
N THR A 631 10.25 10.75 -25.98
CA THR A 631 10.17 11.24 -24.59
C THR A 631 10.53 10.16 -23.57
N ASN A 632 10.54 8.89 -23.97
CA ASN A 632 10.93 7.75 -23.14
C ASN A 632 12.47 7.66 -23.04
N VAL A 633 13.06 8.69 -22.43
CA VAL A 633 14.50 8.97 -22.39
C VAL A 633 15.13 8.54 -21.06
N VAL A 634 16.46 8.39 -21.04
CA VAL A 634 17.22 8.13 -19.81
C VAL A 634 18.22 9.25 -19.59
N PHE A 635 18.07 9.97 -18.49
CA PHE A 635 19.04 10.94 -18.00
C PHE A 635 20.10 10.21 -17.17
N ALA A 636 21.37 10.42 -17.49
CA ALA A 636 22.46 9.88 -16.70
C ALA A 636 23.62 10.89 -16.58
N ASN A 637 23.64 11.66 -15.49
CA ASN A 637 24.73 12.58 -15.11
C ASN A 637 25.43 13.27 -16.31
N GLY A 638 24.69 14.02 -17.13
CA GLY A 638 25.23 14.76 -18.28
C GLY A 638 25.19 14.02 -19.64
N VAL A 639 24.55 12.85 -19.74
CA VAL A 639 24.16 12.24 -21.02
C VAL A 639 22.66 11.98 -21.03
N LEU A 640 22.00 12.31 -22.13
CA LEU A 640 20.61 11.96 -22.40
C LEU A 640 20.58 10.85 -23.45
N LEU A 641 20.10 9.67 -23.07
CA LEU A 641 19.82 8.60 -24.00
C LEU A 641 18.41 8.76 -24.55
N VAL A 642 18.30 8.87 -25.87
CA VAL A 642 17.04 9.06 -26.60
C VAL A 642 16.77 7.81 -27.44
N PRO A 643 15.53 7.27 -27.47
CA PRO A 643 15.19 6.17 -28.35
C PRO A 643 15.47 6.52 -29.81
N SER A 644 15.89 5.55 -30.60
CA SER A 644 16.10 5.67 -32.05
C SER A 644 15.31 4.60 -32.79
N TYR A 645 14.85 4.92 -33.99
CA TYR A 645 14.02 4.05 -34.81
C TYR A 645 14.50 4.04 -36.26
N ALA A 646 14.69 2.84 -36.81
CA ALA A 646 15.16 2.66 -38.18
C ALA A 646 14.32 3.47 -39.20
N GLY A 647 14.98 4.23 -40.07
CA GLY A 647 14.31 5.03 -41.10
C GLY A 647 13.68 6.33 -40.60
N GLN A 648 13.98 6.79 -39.38
CA GLN A 648 13.50 8.05 -38.82
C GLN A 648 14.59 9.12 -38.69
N GLU A 649 15.72 8.99 -39.39
CA GLU A 649 16.92 9.80 -39.21
C GLU A 649 16.67 11.31 -39.36
N SER A 650 15.75 11.70 -40.25
CA SER A 650 15.37 13.11 -40.41
C SER A 650 14.63 13.66 -39.19
N LEU A 651 13.73 12.89 -38.58
CA LEU A 651 13.05 13.30 -37.34
C LEU A 651 14.05 13.30 -36.18
N GLU A 652 14.92 12.30 -36.10
CA GLU A 652 15.94 12.21 -35.05
C GLU A 652 16.90 13.41 -35.08
N SER A 653 17.23 13.95 -36.26
CA SER A 653 18.01 15.19 -36.37
C SER A 653 17.30 16.38 -35.73
N GLU A 654 15.99 16.53 -35.95
CA GLU A 654 15.20 17.61 -35.35
C GLU A 654 15.07 17.43 -33.83
N VAL A 655 14.80 16.19 -33.38
CA VAL A 655 14.73 15.80 -31.97
C VAL A 655 16.07 16.12 -31.26
N ARG A 656 17.19 15.80 -31.91
CA ARG A 656 18.54 16.12 -31.41
C ARG A 656 18.72 17.61 -31.21
N ASP A 657 18.36 18.43 -32.20
CA ASP A 657 18.50 19.89 -32.11
C ASP A 657 17.65 20.48 -30.96
N ILE A 658 16.44 19.95 -30.75
CA ILE A 658 15.57 20.36 -29.65
C ILE A 658 16.19 20.02 -28.30
N TYR A 659 16.57 18.75 -28.07
CA TYR A 659 17.17 18.35 -26.80
C TYR A 659 18.51 19.03 -26.56
N GLN A 660 19.36 19.19 -27.58
CA GLN A 660 20.65 19.88 -27.44
C GLN A 660 20.47 21.35 -27.04
N LYS A 661 19.43 22.02 -27.55
CA LYS A 661 19.11 23.39 -27.15
C LYS A 661 18.63 23.47 -25.70
N LEU A 662 17.86 22.48 -25.24
CA LEU A 662 17.35 22.42 -23.87
C LEU A 662 18.43 22.02 -22.86
N LEU A 663 19.36 21.16 -23.27
CA LEU A 663 20.40 20.57 -22.46
C LEU A 663 21.78 20.84 -23.10
N PRO A 664 22.25 22.10 -23.15
CA PRO A 664 23.43 22.49 -23.92
C PRO A 664 24.73 21.82 -23.45
N ASN A 665 24.79 21.41 -22.18
CA ASN A 665 25.95 20.75 -21.59
C ASN A 665 25.81 19.22 -21.51
N TRP A 666 24.74 18.67 -22.08
CA TRP A 666 24.51 17.23 -22.09
C TRP A 666 24.87 16.65 -23.45
N GLU A 667 25.43 15.45 -23.42
CA GLU A 667 25.62 14.63 -24.62
C GLU A 667 24.28 13.98 -24.99
N ILE A 668 23.82 14.14 -26.24
CA ILE A 668 22.58 13.52 -26.72
C ILE A 668 22.92 12.27 -27.55
N VAL A 669 22.61 11.09 -27.02
CA VAL A 669 22.93 9.80 -27.63
C VAL A 669 21.65 9.07 -28.02
N PHE A 670 21.59 8.63 -29.27
CA PHE A 670 20.47 7.88 -29.80
C PHE A 670 20.77 6.38 -29.72
N ILE A 671 19.84 5.60 -29.14
CA ILE A 671 19.98 4.16 -28.95
C ILE A 671 18.83 3.45 -29.67
N ASP A 672 19.16 2.51 -30.55
CA ASP A 672 18.17 1.79 -31.36
C ASP A 672 17.18 1.00 -30.49
N CYS A 673 15.92 1.43 -30.51
CA CYS A 673 14.80 0.82 -29.83
C CYS A 673 13.80 0.16 -30.78
N SER A 674 14.14 0.00 -32.06
CA SER A 674 13.23 -0.51 -33.10
C SER A 674 12.64 -1.88 -32.75
N ARG A 675 13.40 -2.73 -32.03
CA ARG A 675 12.95 -4.06 -31.60
C ARG A 675 12.22 -4.06 -30.26
N ILE A 676 12.66 -3.25 -29.30
CA ILE A 676 12.07 -3.26 -27.95
C ILE A 676 10.68 -2.61 -27.93
N ILE A 677 10.44 -1.64 -28.81
CA ILE A 677 9.13 -0.97 -28.92
C ILE A 677 8.02 -1.91 -29.40
N GLU A 678 8.37 -3.05 -30.00
CA GLU A 678 7.43 -4.11 -30.34
C GLU A 678 6.81 -4.77 -29.10
N LEU A 679 7.42 -4.57 -27.93
CA LEU A 679 6.93 -5.00 -26.62
C LEU A 679 6.34 -3.85 -25.80
N ASP A 680 6.00 -2.73 -26.44
CA ASP A 680 5.30 -1.58 -25.85
C ASP A 680 6.13 -0.77 -24.82
N GLY A 681 7.46 -0.71 -25.00
CA GLY A 681 8.34 0.13 -24.17
C GLY A 681 9.65 0.50 -24.87
N ALA A 682 10.37 1.50 -24.35
CA ALA A 682 11.68 1.92 -24.87
C ALA A 682 12.72 2.07 -23.74
N LEU A 683 13.63 3.04 -23.82
CA LEU A 683 14.79 3.13 -22.93
C LEU A 683 14.39 3.33 -21.47
N HIS A 684 13.52 4.30 -21.20
CA HIS A 684 13.12 4.66 -19.84
C HIS A 684 12.47 3.49 -19.12
N CYS A 685 11.66 2.69 -19.83
CA CYS A 685 10.99 1.49 -19.29
C CYS A 685 11.96 0.40 -18.82
N LEU A 686 13.17 0.34 -19.39
CA LEU A 686 14.18 -0.68 -19.07
C LEU A 686 15.03 -0.33 -17.85
N THR A 687 15.05 0.94 -17.45
CA THR A 687 16.02 1.47 -16.49
C THR A 687 15.33 2.10 -15.28
N ALA A 688 15.97 2.01 -14.12
CA ALA A 688 15.64 2.86 -12.98
C ALA A 688 16.84 3.71 -12.55
N ASN A 689 16.54 4.94 -12.18
CA ASN A 689 17.46 5.86 -11.51
C ASN A 689 17.40 5.57 -10.02
N LEU A 690 18.50 5.14 -9.41
CA LEU A 690 18.57 4.74 -8.01
C LEU A 690 19.33 5.80 -7.20
N GLY A 691 18.64 6.92 -6.95
CA GLY A 691 18.94 7.91 -5.90
C GLY A 691 20.33 8.52 -5.88
N SER A 692 20.59 9.40 -4.91
CA SER A 692 21.85 10.14 -4.70
C SER A 692 22.44 9.86 -3.33
#